data_AF-A0A2G6KH38-F1
#
_entry.id   AF-A0A2G6KH38-F1
#
_cell.length_a   1.000
_cell.length_b   1.000
_cell.length_c   1.000
_cell.angle_alpha   90.00
_cell.angle_beta   90.00
_cell.angle_gamma   90.00
#
_symmetry.space_group_name_H-M   'P 1'
#
loop_
_entity.id
_entity.type
_entity.pdbx_description
1 polymer ?
#
loop_
_entity_poly.entity_id
_entity_poly.type
_entity_poly.pdbx_seq_one_letter_code
_entity_poly.pdbx_strand_id
1 'polypeptide(L)'
;MAKKNQQSSGPSYSLLALLKRTLFLHETSNVDELVEEVHEYMLKDQSYDQIKERYVGPILTSNPSFLEVESKTQVWRLSEGNKVNDSVYEVFKKFHSPLSERQVLNRLAKVEHMAGNIQLTLDLKNDARFSDIDGGKYWILSEWVVVNEYARSILLKIKSGLGEKELLAKVVDEFHVDREAAIFIPKLDERFVKKEKKWMLQRYIEQKTKLRAARIERLYQFLLKIDRPMSADELTATVLNMPANMTDVDEKLAADPRFVEENGLWDLRARIDQRQAAEELVGNIFESVPESEIAPEAFEAEPTLPREPSPLDEARQALDLSEPETVEPPVEAVVIETQDEQMIPAEPAVEIEAEEEALQEFTEQEEHEAFEPEEGEFEEEEVSKEEDEGAFDQMDEYIENLRNKVIEFLQNAFHSEGIVYNAEIIDQFVNSEEREELFEQFIRDHYVNPSKGRLLTDQAILTFMVYLAEPTLNDKILDPCCGTGGFLLKILEVLDDYLQDASWTERDFAIQYELRSGQFYFVQMNEEEQEYFDTPLDEEVARWLPIIRFCKQQQLTGVDLAPFAYHTADLNIAIQGFPEIVLHQDNALTSKRIGSGVYDIVLGNPPASGDEPTRFIRRSLALAKPGGKVLLLLPDEMFANGRLLSSTLRNQVVAQTIIKAVIRLPESVDSNAFGGRKTLLYCLRKHHEAEQESELFTGEINDQEGLQELLEVIEEPDVPVCMDDTPIDGRTVHYILSSYQRSAYNLLLEGLRRQVLHGEVLDVKEWAQPKKAELKEEDEE
;
A
#
# COMPACT_ATOMS: atom_id res chain seq x y z
N MET A 1 0.74 -19.37 33.42
CA MET A 1 0.55 -20.04 32.12
C MET A 1 1.23 -19.19 31.07
N ALA A 2 2.38 -19.63 30.55
CA ALA A 2 3.14 -18.87 29.54
C ALA A 2 2.37 -18.89 28.21
N LYS A 3 2.04 -17.71 27.68
CA LYS A 3 1.52 -17.58 26.32
C LYS A 3 2.60 -18.10 25.38
N LYS A 4 2.32 -19.21 24.68
CA LYS A 4 3.13 -19.64 23.54
C LYS A 4 3.12 -18.49 22.53
N ASN A 5 4.32 -17.98 22.21
CA ASN A 5 4.54 -17.08 21.08
C ASN A 5 4.01 -17.77 19.81
N GLN A 6 2.80 -17.41 19.41
CA GLN A 6 2.18 -17.92 18.19
C GLN A 6 2.85 -17.24 17.00
N GLN A 7 3.77 -17.96 16.39
CA GLN A 7 4.21 -17.71 15.01
C GLN A 7 2.97 -17.68 14.12
N SER A 8 2.86 -16.67 13.26
CA SER A 8 1.74 -16.51 12.32
C SER A 8 1.72 -17.70 11.35
N SER A 9 0.84 -18.68 11.64
CA SER A 9 0.45 -19.84 10.81
C SER A 9 1.53 -20.31 9.81
N GLY A 10 2.49 -21.11 10.28
CA GLY A 10 3.54 -21.72 9.49
C GLY A 10 4.39 -22.68 10.34
N PRO A 11 5.23 -23.52 9.73
CA PRO A 11 6.10 -24.42 10.49
C PRO A 11 7.06 -23.65 11.37
N SER A 12 7.07 -23.98 12.66
CA SER A 12 7.89 -23.30 13.66
C SER A 12 9.26 -23.94 13.80
N TYR A 13 10.30 -23.17 13.55
CA TYR A 13 11.68 -23.56 13.82
C TYR A 13 11.98 -23.44 15.31
N SER A 14 12.78 -24.37 15.83
CA SER A 14 13.42 -24.14 17.12
C SER A 14 14.48 -23.04 17.00
N LEU A 15 14.86 -22.45 18.14
CA LEU A 15 15.97 -21.49 18.20
C LEU A 15 17.28 -22.07 17.63
N LEU A 16 17.56 -23.34 17.93
CA LEU A 16 18.72 -24.02 17.39
C LEU A 16 18.66 -24.18 15.87
N ALA A 17 17.48 -24.55 15.35
CA ALA A 17 17.26 -24.69 13.92
C ALA A 17 17.40 -23.35 13.19
N LEU A 18 16.90 -22.26 13.78
CA LEU A 18 17.06 -20.91 13.22
C LEU A 18 18.54 -20.55 13.09
N LEU A 19 19.32 -20.65 14.18
CA LEU A 19 20.76 -20.36 14.17
C LEU A 19 21.53 -21.20 13.15
N LYS A 20 21.21 -22.50 13.02
CA LYS A 20 21.85 -23.36 12.01
C LYS A 20 21.56 -22.89 10.59
N ARG A 21 20.33 -22.47 10.30
CA ARG A 21 19.94 -22.00 8.97
C ARG A 21 20.60 -20.67 8.62
N THR A 22 20.62 -19.72 9.56
CA THR A 22 21.29 -18.44 9.39
C THR A 22 22.77 -18.64 9.05
N LEU A 23 23.47 -19.49 9.79
CA LEU A 23 24.88 -19.79 9.50
C LEU A 23 25.09 -20.66 8.23
N PHE A 24 24.10 -21.45 7.82
CA PHE A 24 24.16 -22.15 6.55
C PHE A 24 24.11 -21.17 5.36
N LEU A 25 23.27 -20.14 5.45
CA LEU A 25 23.11 -19.13 4.40
C LEU A 25 24.28 -18.15 4.34
N HIS A 26 24.85 -17.77 5.48
CA HIS A 26 25.90 -16.74 5.55
C HIS A 26 27.33 -17.29 5.62
N GLU A 27 27.52 -18.61 5.69
CA GLU A 27 28.78 -19.34 5.95
C GLU A 27 29.42 -19.04 7.32
N THR A 28 29.45 -17.77 7.72
CA THR A 28 29.93 -17.24 9.01
C THR A 28 29.06 -16.07 9.47
N SER A 29 28.84 -15.91 10.77
CA SER A 29 28.14 -14.72 11.31
C SER A 29 28.59 -14.43 12.75
N ASN A 30 28.52 -13.16 13.15
CA ASN A 30 28.88 -12.76 14.50
C ASN A 30 27.73 -12.97 15.50
N VAL A 31 28.02 -13.03 16.81
CA VAL A 31 26.99 -13.28 17.83
C VAL A 31 25.90 -12.22 17.83
N ASP A 32 26.22 -10.95 17.56
CA ASP A 32 25.23 -9.88 17.59
C ASP A 32 24.25 -9.96 16.41
N GLU A 33 24.71 -10.32 15.21
CA GLU A 33 23.89 -10.62 14.04
C GLU A 33 22.96 -11.82 14.28
N LEU A 34 23.47 -12.88 14.91
CA LEU A 34 22.66 -14.03 15.29
C LEU A 34 21.60 -13.67 16.33
N VAL A 35 21.89 -12.72 17.23
CA VAL A 35 20.93 -12.19 18.21
C VAL A 35 19.85 -11.35 17.52
N GLU A 36 20.23 -10.51 16.55
CA GLU A 36 19.29 -9.73 15.73
C GLU A 36 18.31 -10.64 14.97
N GLU A 37 18.84 -11.66 14.29
CA GLU A 37 18.02 -12.64 13.57
C GLU A 37 17.07 -13.39 14.51
N VAL A 38 17.57 -13.81 15.67
CA VAL A 38 16.74 -14.47 16.68
C VAL A 38 15.63 -13.55 17.15
N HIS A 39 15.91 -12.27 17.43
CA HIS A 39 14.91 -11.28 17.86
C HIS A 39 13.87 -11.00 16.76
N GLU A 40 14.26 -10.99 15.48
CA GLU A 40 13.35 -10.75 14.36
C GLU A 40 12.31 -11.88 14.19
N TYR A 41 12.74 -13.13 14.37
CA TYR A 41 11.89 -14.30 14.16
C TYR A 41 11.24 -14.86 15.44
N MET A 42 11.85 -14.65 16.61
CA MET A 42 11.39 -15.15 17.91
C MET A 42 11.84 -14.24 19.08
N LEU A 43 11.36 -14.47 20.30
CA LEU A 43 11.81 -13.72 21.50
C LEU A 43 11.74 -12.17 21.40
N LYS A 44 10.81 -11.62 20.61
CA LYS A 44 10.59 -10.15 20.41
C LYS A 44 10.33 -9.35 21.69
N ASP A 45 10.00 -10.04 22.77
CA ASP A 45 9.73 -9.48 24.09
C ASP A 45 10.97 -9.37 24.99
N GLN A 46 12.10 -9.91 24.56
CA GLN A 46 13.37 -9.92 25.31
C GLN A 46 14.34 -8.88 24.73
N SER A 47 15.20 -8.29 25.57
CA SER A 47 16.23 -7.38 25.07
C SER A 47 17.34 -8.13 24.32
N TYR A 48 18.06 -7.45 23.42
CA TYR A 48 19.21 -8.00 22.71
C TYR A 48 20.23 -8.65 23.68
N ASP A 49 20.55 -7.98 24.79
CA ASP A 49 21.46 -8.54 25.81
C ASP A 49 20.93 -9.82 26.44
N GLN A 50 19.62 -9.89 26.73
CA GLN A 50 18.99 -11.09 27.28
C GLN A 50 19.04 -12.24 26.26
N ILE A 51 18.79 -11.96 24.99
CA ILE A 51 18.87 -12.95 23.90
C ILE A 51 20.31 -13.44 23.75
N LYS A 52 21.28 -12.53 23.76
CA LYS A 52 22.71 -12.82 23.67
C LYS A 52 23.20 -13.71 24.82
N GLU A 53 22.98 -13.28 26.06
CA GLU A 53 23.54 -13.95 27.24
C GLU A 53 22.80 -15.23 27.63
N ARG A 54 21.46 -15.26 27.51
CA ARG A 54 20.65 -16.38 28.00
C ARG A 54 20.35 -17.44 26.96
N TYR A 55 20.41 -17.10 25.68
CA TYR A 55 19.94 -17.98 24.61
C TYR A 55 21.03 -18.25 23.56
N VAL A 56 21.48 -17.24 22.82
CA VAL A 56 22.39 -17.43 21.68
C VAL A 56 23.78 -17.88 22.12
N GLY A 57 24.43 -17.14 23.03
CA GLY A 57 25.77 -17.48 23.53
C GLY A 57 25.88 -18.89 24.12
N PRO A 58 24.96 -19.29 25.02
CA PRO A 58 24.94 -20.67 25.55
C PRO A 58 24.71 -21.74 24.48
N ILE A 59 23.89 -21.49 23.46
CA ILE A 59 23.64 -22.48 22.40
C ILE A 59 24.87 -22.67 21.50
N LEU A 60 25.52 -21.56 21.12
CA LEU A 60 26.73 -21.59 20.29
C LEU A 60 27.87 -22.32 21.00
N THR A 61 28.04 -22.08 22.30
CA THR A 61 29.13 -22.71 23.09
C THR A 61 28.85 -24.16 23.50
N SER A 62 27.58 -24.55 23.66
CA SER A 62 27.22 -25.90 24.15
C SER A 62 26.96 -26.92 23.04
N ASN A 63 26.63 -26.49 21.81
CA ASN A 63 26.27 -27.39 20.73
C ASN A 63 27.45 -27.58 19.74
N PRO A 64 27.88 -28.84 19.48
CA PRO A 64 29.00 -29.13 18.58
C PRO A 64 28.73 -28.81 17.09
N SER A 65 27.50 -28.45 16.73
CA SER A 65 27.18 -28.00 15.37
C SER A 65 27.78 -26.63 15.01
N PHE A 66 28.27 -25.88 16.01
CA PHE A 66 28.83 -24.54 15.82
C PHE A 66 30.32 -24.54 16.17
N LEU A 67 31.11 -23.83 15.35
CA LEU A 67 32.53 -23.63 15.55
C LEU A 67 32.84 -22.14 15.52
N GLU A 68 33.59 -21.65 16.50
CA GLU A 68 34.16 -20.31 16.46
C GLU A 68 35.32 -20.31 15.44
N VAL A 69 35.34 -19.33 14.53
CA VAL A 69 36.34 -19.26 13.44
C VAL A 69 37.74 -19.04 14.00
N GLU A 70 37.87 -18.12 14.96
CA GLU A 70 39.10 -17.83 15.71
C GLU A 70 38.75 -17.51 17.17
N SER A 71 39.56 -17.96 18.12
CA SER A 71 39.28 -17.78 19.56
C SER A 71 39.09 -16.32 19.93
N LYS A 72 37.92 -15.99 20.53
CA LYS A 72 37.51 -14.63 20.98
C LYS A 72 37.07 -13.68 19.87
N THR A 73 36.89 -14.15 18.63
CA THR A 73 36.37 -13.31 17.55
C THR A 73 34.87 -13.13 17.60
N GLN A 74 34.15 -13.98 18.37
CA GLN A 74 32.67 -14.00 18.38
C GLN A 74 32.06 -14.26 17.00
N VAL A 75 32.84 -14.78 16.03
CA VAL A 75 32.38 -15.18 14.70
C VAL A 75 32.25 -16.70 14.65
N TRP A 76 31.08 -17.17 14.24
CA TRP A 76 30.71 -18.58 14.28
C TRP A 76 30.40 -19.10 12.88
N ARG A 77 30.62 -20.39 12.67
CA ARG A 77 30.27 -21.15 11.46
C ARG A 77 29.72 -22.53 11.82
N LEU A 78 29.17 -23.23 10.84
CA LEU A 78 28.73 -24.61 11.01
C LEU A 78 29.90 -25.61 10.97
N SER A 79 29.81 -26.66 11.78
CA SER A 79 30.71 -27.81 11.70
C SER A 79 30.35 -28.75 10.56
N GLU A 80 31.31 -29.59 10.16
CA GLU A 80 31.05 -30.64 9.18
C GLU A 80 30.06 -31.69 9.73
N GLY A 81 29.23 -32.23 8.84
CA GLY A 81 28.23 -33.24 9.18
C GLY A 81 28.84 -34.53 9.73
N ASN A 82 28.12 -35.21 10.62
CA ASN A 82 28.56 -36.48 11.17
C ASN A 82 28.43 -37.59 10.12
N LYS A 83 29.51 -38.32 9.85
CA LYS A 83 29.52 -39.44 8.89
C LYS A 83 28.46 -40.51 9.17
N VAL A 84 28.08 -40.69 10.43
CA VAL A 84 27.02 -41.64 10.84
C VAL A 84 25.65 -41.23 10.28
N ASN A 85 25.43 -39.93 10.06
CA ASN A 85 24.19 -39.38 9.53
C ASN A 85 24.21 -39.21 8.00
N ASP A 86 25.24 -39.66 7.29
CA ASP A 86 25.29 -39.55 5.82
C ASP A 86 24.16 -40.36 5.15
N SER A 87 23.94 -41.61 5.62
CA SER A 87 22.77 -42.40 5.19
C SER A 87 21.44 -41.70 5.50
N VAL A 88 21.37 -40.94 6.59
CA VAL A 88 20.18 -40.17 6.97
C VAL A 88 19.97 -39.01 6.01
N TYR A 89 21.03 -38.27 5.68
CA TYR A 89 21.01 -37.17 4.73
C TYR A 89 20.51 -37.63 3.35
N GLU A 90 20.99 -38.78 2.88
CA GLU A 90 20.51 -39.41 1.63
C GLU A 90 19.02 -39.80 1.69
N VAL A 91 18.52 -40.25 2.85
CA VAL A 91 17.08 -40.48 3.04
C VAL A 91 16.28 -39.18 2.90
N PHE A 92 16.77 -38.06 3.43
CA PHE A 92 16.09 -36.78 3.23
C PHE A 92 16.10 -36.37 1.75
N LYS A 93 17.25 -36.39 1.07
CA LYS A 93 17.34 -36.08 -0.37
C LYS A 93 16.42 -36.95 -1.22
N LYS A 94 16.38 -38.26 -0.96
CA LYS A 94 15.56 -39.20 -1.75
C LYS A 94 14.06 -38.97 -1.64
N PHE A 95 13.59 -38.60 -0.45
CA PHE A 95 12.14 -38.54 -0.19
C PHE A 95 11.58 -37.11 -0.15
N HIS A 96 12.43 -36.09 -0.05
CA HIS A 96 12.08 -34.67 -0.19
C HIS A 96 10.81 -34.26 0.57
N SER A 97 10.79 -34.56 1.87
CA SER A 97 9.63 -34.35 2.74
C SER A 97 10.08 -34.22 4.19
N PRO A 98 9.37 -33.49 5.06
CA PRO A 98 9.67 -33.47 6.49
C PRO A 98 9.40 -34.84 7.12
N LEU A 99 10.32 -35.33 7.97
CA LEU A 99 10.25 -36.68 8.55
C LEU A 99 10.43 -36.67 10.05
N SER A 100 9.65 -37.50 10.75
CA SER A 100 9.92 -37.82 12.15
C SER A 100 11.05 -38.85 12.26
N GLU A 101 11.72 -38.91 13.40
CA GLU A 101 12.79 -39.89 13.67
C GLU A 101 12.34 -41.32 13.39
N ARG A 102 11.11 -41.68 13.77
CA ARG A 102 10.53 -43.00 13.47
C ARG A 102 10.43 -43.27 11.96
N GLN A 103 10.08 -42.26 11.18
CA GLN A 103 10.01 -42.37 9.72
C GLN A 103 11.39 -42.48 9.09
N VAL A 104 12.37 -41.75 9.61
CA VAL A 104 13.78 -41.85 9.19
C VAL A 104 14.30 -43.26 9.43
N LEU A 105 14.17 -43.80 10.66
CA LEU A 105 14.60 -45.15 11.01
C LEU A 105 13.93 -46.23 10.13
N ASN A 106 12.62 -46.11 9.90
CA ASN A 106 11.89 -47.04 9.04
C ASN A 106 12.33 -46.99 7.57
N ARG A 107 12.81 -45.83 7.09
CA ARG A 107 13.28 -45.65 5.72
C ARG A 107 14.73 -46.10 5.58
N LEU A 108 15.58 -45.84 6.57
CA LEU A 108 16.95 -46.37 6.64
C LEU A 108 16.97 -47.89 6.58
N ALA A 109 16.12 -48.57 7.35
CA ALA A 109 16.00 -50.03 7.34
C ALA A 109 15.65 -50.60 5.95
N LYS A 110 14.94 -49.82 5.12
CA LYS A 110 14.58 -50.20 3.74
C LYS A 110 15.70 -49.90 2.73
N VAL A 111 16.52 -48.88 2.99
CA VAL A 111 17.62 -48.46 2.09
C VAL A 111 18.87 -49.31 2.31
N GLU A 112 19.17 -49.68 3.56
CA GLU A 112 20.39 -50.45 3.89
C GLU A 112 20.19 -51.98 3.85
N HIS A 113 19.00 -52.48 3.51
CA HIS A 113 18.68 -53.93 3.53
C HIS A 113 19.02 -54.63 4.86
N MET A 114 19.13 -53.90 5.96
CA MET A 114 19.45 -54.45 7.28
C MET A 114 18.17 -54.74 8.05
N ALA A 115 17.72 -55.99 7.96
CA ALA A 115 16.77 -56.55 8.90
C ALA A 115 17.52 -56.96 10.18
N GLY A 116 17.43 -56.15 11.22
CA GLY A 116 17.67 -56.56 12.60
C GLY A 116 18.89 -55.94 13.28
N ASN A 117 18.61 -55.34 14.44
CA ASN A 117 19.55 -55.03 15.53
C ASN A 117 20.60 -53.94 15.32
N ILE A 118 20.16 -52.72 15.00
CA ILE A 118 20.93 -51.53 15.39
C ILE A 118 19.98 -50.58 16.12
N GLN A 119 20.23 -50.37 17.41
CA GLN A 119 19.60 -49.31 18.19
C GLN A 119 20.29 -47.99 17.80
N LEU A 120 20.00 -47.50 16.60
CA LEU A 120 20.51 -46.22 16.09
C LEU A 120 19.85 -45.08 16.88
N THR A 121 20.61 -44.48 17.78
CA THR A 121 20.28 -43.16 18.32
C THR A 121 20.65 -42.13 17.26
N LEU A 122 19.64 -41.58 16.60
CA LEU A 122 19.82 -40.51 15.61
C LEU A 122 20.16 -39.20 16.34
N ASP A 123 21.43 -38.81 16.34
CA ASP A 123 21.85 -37.52 16.88
C ASP A 123 21.79 -36.43 15.81
N LEU A 124 20.58 -36.11 15.35
CA LEU A 124 20.34 -35.09 14.33
C LEU A 124 20.45 -33.67 14.91
N LYS A 125 20.23 -33.53 16.22
CA LYS A 125 20.27 -32.23 16.92
C LYS A 125 21.66 -31.62 16.89
N ASN A 126 22.70 -32.44 16.97
CA ASN A 126 24.09 -32.00 17.00
C ASN A 126 24.75 -31.96 15.61
N ASP A 127 24.05 -32.37 14.56
CA ASP A 127 24.55 -32.34 13.17
C ASP A 127 24.02 -31.08 12.47
N ALA A 128 24.93 -30.27 11.91
CA ALA A 128 24.62 -28.99 11.29
C ALA A 128 23.66 -29.09 10.09
N ARG A 129 23.62 -30.24 9.41
CA ARG A 129 22.82 -30.45 8.20
C ARG A 129 21.33 -30.60 8.45
N PHE A 130 20.90 -30.80 9.70
CA PHE A 130 19.50 -31.05 10.03
C PHE A 130 18.92 -29.96 10.92
N SER A 131 17.71 -29.54 10.57
CA SER A 131 16.89 -28.59 11.32
C SER A 131 15.59 -29.26 11.75
N ASP A 132 15.15 -28.98 12.97
CA ASP A 132 13.87 -29.44 13.48
C ASP A 132 12.75 -28.42 13.26
N ILE A 133 11.52 -28.93 13.15
CA ILE A 133 10.30 -28.17 12.91
C ILE A 133 9.19 -28.69 13.84
N ASP A 134 8.30 -27.80 14.27
CA ASP A 134 7.14 -28.07 15.13
C ASP A 134 7.58 -28.65 16.49
N GLY A 135 8.62 -28.05 17.07
CA GLY A 135 9.18 -28.42 18.37
C GLY A 135 9.81 -29.82 18.41
N GLY A 136 10.63 -30.17 17.42
CA GLY A 136 11.31 -31.46 17.36
C GLY A 136 10.48 -32.62 16.78
N LYS A 137 9.26 -32.37 16.31
CA LYS A 137 8.36 -33.42 15.82
C LYS A 137 8.76 -33.93 14.43
N TYR A 138 9.25 -33.03 13.59
CA TYR A 138 9.76 -33.33 12.26
C TYR A 138 11.13 -32.72 12.06
N TRP A 139 11.90 -33.31 11.16
CA TRP A 139 13.20 -32.87 10.73
C TRP A 139 13.18 -32.56 9.24
N ILE A 140 14.00 -31.61 8.81
CA ILE A 140 14.32 -31.29 7.43
C ILE A 140 15.83 -31.06 7.29
N LEU A 141 16.32 -30.95 6.05
CA LEU A 141 17.68 -30.46 5.83
C LEU A 141 17.75 -28.95 6.07
N SER A 142 18.82 -28.48 6.71
CA SER A 142 19.07 -27.06 6.96
C SER A 142 19.12 -26.25 5.64
N GLU A 143 19.53 -26.90 4.54
CA GLU A 143 19.60 -26.32 3.20
C GLU A 143 18.23 -26.12 2.52
N TRP A 144 17.17 -26.77 3.02
CA TRP A 144 15.85 -26.66 2.40
C TRP A 144 15.15 -25.37 2.79
N VAL A 145 14.44 -24.76 1.87
CA VAL A 145 13.64 -23.54 2.08
C VAL A 145 12.17 -23.91 2.13
N VAL A 146 11.51 -23.62 3.25
CA VAL A 146 10.07 -23.85 3.37
C VAL A 146 9.31 -22.79 2.57
N VAL A 147 8.66 -23.21 1.50
CA VAL A 147 8.01 -22.30 0.53
C VAL A 147 6.53 -22.07 0.80
N ASN A 148 6.04 -22.29 2.03
CA ASN A 148 4.62 -22.11 2.35
C ASN A 148 4.13 -20.68 2.07
N GLU A 149 4.90 -19.65 2.40
CA GLU A 149 4.45 -18.26 2.17
C GLU A 149 4.41 -17.92 0.67
N TYR A 150 5.37 -18.43 -0.11
CA TYR A 150 5.40 -18.30 -1.57
C TYR A 150 4.23 -19.07 -2.23
N ALA A 151 3.97 -20.28 -1.76
CA ALA A 151 2.80 -21.04 -2.20
C ALA A 151 1.50 -20.30 -1.87
N ARG A 152 1.43 -19.62 -0.73
CA ARG A 152 0.29 -18.78 -0.36
C ARG A 152 0.15 -17.61 -1.34
N SER A 153 1.20 -16.84 -1.60
CA SER A 153 1.12 -15.65 -2.47
C SER A 153 0.64 -15.99 -3.88
N ILE A 154 1.09 -17.10 -4.48
CA ILE A 154 0.56 -17.58 -5.76
C ILE A 154 -0.93 -17.91 -5.68
N LEU A 155 -1.37 -18.63 -4.64
CA LEU A 155 -2.79 -18.94 -4.45
C LEU A 155 -3.63 -17.70 -4.13
N LEU A 156 -3.05 -16.65 -3.52
CA LEU A 156 -3.70 -15.35 -3.34
C LEU A 156 -3.98 -14.70 -4.71
N LYS A 157 -2.98 -14.66 -5.59
CA LYS A 157 -3.08 -14.06 -6.94
C LYS A 157 -4.07 -14.81 -7.83
N ILE A 158 -3.99 -16.14 -7.84
CA ILE A 158 -4.77 -17.00 -8.75
C ILE A 158 -6.21 -17.20 -8.26
N LYS A 159 -6.48 -16.98 -6.96
CA LYS A 159 -7.81 -17.12 -6.32
C LYS A 159 -8.48 -18.50 -6.54
N SER A 160 -7.74 -19.50 -7.00
CA SER A 160 -8.21 -20.87 -7.25
C SER A 160 -7.15 -21.89 -6.82
N GLY A 161 -7.53 -23.17 -6.74
CA GLY A 161 -6.64 -24.23 -6.28
C GLY A 161 -5.69 -24.73 -7.37
N LEU A 162 -4.45 -25.07 -6.98
CA LEU A 162 -3.43 -25.63 -7.87
C LEU A 162 -2.95 -27.01 -7.42
N GLY A 163 -2.53 -27.85 -8.37
CA GLY A 163 -1.85 -29.11 -8.04
C GLY A 163 -0.49 -28.83 -7.39
N GLU A 164 -0.03 -29.70 -6.49
CA GLU A 164 1.22 -29.48 -5.72
C GLU A 164 2.45 -29.28 -6.61
N LYS A 165 2.59 -30.08 -7.68
CA LYS A 165 3.70 -29.95 -8.64
C LYS A 165 3.65 -28.65 -9.43
N GLU A 166 2.45 -28.22 -9.79
CA GLU A 166 2.22 -27.00 -10.56
C GLU A 166 2.41 -25.76 -9.69
N LEU A 167 1.96 -25.82 -8.44
CA LEU A 167 2.18 -24.80 -7.43
C LEU A 167 3.68 -24.64 -7.15
N LEU A 168 4.40 -25.74 -6.96
CA LEU A 168 5.86 -25.71 -6.79
C LEU A 168 6.59 -25.21 -8.04
N ALA A 169 6.16 -25.61 -9.25
CA ALA A 169 6.73 -25.08 -10.48
C ALA A 169 6.53 -23.56 -10.58
N LYS A 170 5.31 -23.06 -10.31
CA LYS A 170 5.05 -21.62 -10.26
C LYS A 170 5.84 -20.92 -9.16
N VAL A 171 6.03 -21.54 -7.99
CA VAL A 171 6.91 -20.99 -6.95
C VAL A 171 8.34 -20.88 -7.48
N VAL A 172 8.88 -21.93 -8.07
CA VAL A 172 10.24 -21.92 -8.62
C VAL A 172 10.37 -20.89 -9.76
N ASP A 173 9.37 -20.79 -10.64
CA ASP A 173 9.39 -19.91 -11.81
C ASP A 173 9.19 -18.43 -11.43
N GLU A 174 8.24 -18.13 -10.53
CA GLU A 174 7.89 -16.77 -10.11
C GLU A 174 8.80 -16.22 -9.02
N PHE A 175 9.39 -17.11 -8.21
CA PHE A 175 10.16 -16.74 -7.03
C PHE A 175 11.62 -17.24 -7.06
N HIS A 176 12.05 -17.80 -8.20
CA HIS A 176 13.44 -18.22 -8.46
C HIS A 176 14.10 -19.05 -7.34
N VAL A 177 13.32 -19.83 -6.60
CA VAL A 177 13.82 -20.72 -5.54
C VAL A 177 14.42 -21.97 -6.19
N ASP A 178 15.57 -22.44 -5.70
CA ASP A 178 16.12 -23.72 -6.15
C ASP A 178 15.10 -24.84 -5.93
N ARG A 179 14.75 -25.54 -7.02
CA ARG A 179 13.78 -26.62 -7.04
C ARG A 179 14.17 -27.77 -6.10
N GLU A 180 15.46 -28.04 -5.92
CA GLU A 180 15.92 -29.11 -5.04
C GLU A 180 15.87 -28.71 -3.56
N ALA A 181 16.01 -27.41 -3.26
CA ALA A 181 15.89 -26.87 -1.90
C ALA A 181 14.45 -26.53 -1.49
N ALA A 182 13.55 -26.26 -2.44
CA ALA A 182 12.18 -25.83 -2.16
C ALA A 182 11.32 -26.95 -1.54
N ILE A 183 10.85 -26.77 -0.30
CA ILE A 183 9.96 -27.72 0.37
C ILE A 183 8.62 -27.08 0.76
N PHE A 184 7.53 -27.63 0.25
CA PHE A 184 6.17 -27.20 0.59
C PHE A 184 5.60 -28.11 1.69
N ILE A 185 5.24 -27.53 2.84
CA ILE A 185 4.76 -28.26 4.03
C ILE A 185 3.37 -27.76 4.43
N PRO A 186 2.33 -28.03 3.63
CA PRO A 186 0.98 -27.54 3.88
C PRO A 186 0.33 -28.17 5.12
N LYS A 187 0.81 -29.34 5.58
CA LYS A 187 0.26 -30.03 6.75
C LYS A 187 0.52 -29.32 8.08
N LEU A 188 1.49 -28.42 8.12
CA LEU A 188 1.86 -27.64 9.32
C LEU A 188 1.35 -26.20 9.23
N ASP A 189 0.50 -25.90 8.24
CA ASP A 189 -0.01 -24.57 7.99
C ASP A 189 -1.50 -24.64 7.70
N GLU A 190 -2.28 -24.24 8.71
CA GLU A 190 -3.75 -24.34 8.70
C GLU A 190 -4.39 -23.56 7.55
N ARG A 191 -3.68 -22.58 6.98
CA ARG A 191 -4.17 -21.79 5.85
C ARG A 191 -4.37 -22.62 4.58
N PHE A 192 -3.73 -23.78 4.45
CA PHE A 192 -3.82 -24.62 3.25
C PHE A 192 -4.80 -25.76 3.43
N VAL A 193 -5.72 -25.89 2.48
CA VAL A 193 -6.67 -26.99 2.41
C VAL A 193 -6.55 -27.70 1.07
N LYS A 194 -6.67 -29.03 1.10
CA LYS A 194 -6.62 -29.86 -0.11
C LYS A 194 -8.02 -30.26 -0.54
N LYS A 195 -8.47 -29.78 -1.70
CA LYS A 195 -9.75 -30.16 -2.33
C LYS A 195 -9.48 -30.70 -3.74
N GLU A 196 -10.05 -31.86 -4.08
CA GLU A 196 -9.91 -32.46 -5.43
C GLU A 196 -8.46 -32.56 -5.93
N LYS A 197 -7.53 -32.93 -5.04
CA LYS A 197 -6.07 -33.00 -5.29
C LYS A 197 -5.37 -31.65 -5.53
N LYS A 198 -6.07 -30.53 -5.42
CA LYS A 198 -5.53 -29.17 -5.51
C LYS A 198 -5.42 -28.54 -4.12
N TRP A 199 -4.36 -27.77 -3.91
CA TRP A 199 -4.15 -26.95 -2.72
C TRP A 199 -4.79 -25.58 -2.95
N MET A 200 -5.55 -25.12 -1.98
CA MET A 200 -6.22 -23.82 -1.98
C MET A 200 -6.17 -23.22 -0.57
N LEU A 201 -6.39 -21.91 -0.46
CA LEU A 201 -6.41 -21.25 0.84
C LEU A 201 -7.76 -21.42 1.54
N GLN A 202 -7.73 -21.70 2.85
CA GLN A 202 -8.91 -21.89 3.69
C GLN A 202 -9.93 -20.74 3.57
N ARG A 203 -9.44 -19.51 3.43
CA ARG A 203 -10.27 -18.31 3.21
C ARG A 203 -11.19 -18.39 1.99
N TYR A 204 -10.80 -19.16 0.97
CA TYR A 204 -11.60 -19.38 -0.24
C TYR A 204 -12.55 -20.58 -0.15
N ILE A 205 -12.46 -21.36 0.93
CA ILE A 205 -13.40 -22.44 1.24
C ILE A 205 -14.49 -21.95 2.21
N GLU A 206 -14.15 -21.03 3.13
CA GLU A 206 -15.03 -20.63 4.22
C GLU A 206 -15.85 -19.35 3.98
N GLN A 207 -15.62 -18.61 2.90
CA GLN A 207 -16.38 -17.40 2.60
C GLN A 207 -17.22 -17.55 1.35
N LYS A 208 -18.32 -18.30 1.46
CA LYS A 208 -19.54 -17.88 0.77
C LYS A 208 -19.86 -16.46 1.26
N THR A 209 -19.98 -15.51 0.36
CA THR A 209 -20.40 -14.14 0.68
C THR A 209 -21.76 -14.20 1.36
N LYS A 210 -21.82 -13.87 2.66
CA LYS A 210 -23.09 -13.88 3.40
C LYS A 210 -24.00 -12.78 2.89
N LEU A 211 -25.14 -13.15 2.31
CA LEU A 211 -26.13 -12.20 1.85
C LEU A 211 -26.74 -11.48 3.05
N ARG A 212 -26.62 -10.15 3.05
CA ARG A 212 -27.31 -9.25 3.98
C ARG A 212 -28.79 -9.15 3.58
N ALA A 213 -29.65 -8.80 4.54
CA ALA A 213 -31.10 -8.66 4.31
C ALA A 213 -31.45 -7.77 3.11
N ALA A 214 -30.72 -6.67 2.89
CA ALA A 214 -30.93 -5.78 1.74
C ALA A 214 -30.71 -6.46 0.37
N ARG A 215 -29.77 -7.41 0.29
CA ARG A 215 -29.53 -8.19 -0.95
C ARG A 215 -30.62 -9.24 -1.15
N ILE A 216 -31.09 -9.86 -0.08
CA ILE A 216 -32.24 -10.79 -0.12
C ILE A 216 -33.49 -10.05 -0.57
N GLU A 217 -33.68 -8.81 -0.11
CA GLU A 217 -34.79 -7.95 -0.53
C GLU A 217 -34.71 -7.62 -2.03
N ARG A 218 -33.53 -7.32 -2.57
CA ARG A 218 -33.35 -7.12 -4.02
C ARG A 218 -33.72 -8.37 -4.83
N LEU A 219 -33.34 -9.56 -4.35
CA LEU A 219 -33.72 -10.83 -4.99
C LEU A 219 -35.25 -11.04 -4.96
N TYR A 220 -35.90 -10.70 -3.85
CA TYR A 220 -37.36 -10.75 -3.69
C TYR A 220 -38.07 -9.80 -4.67
N GLN A 221 -37.67 -8.53 -4.70
CA GLN A 221 -38.24 -7.51 -5.60
C GLN A 221 -38.05 -7.88 -7.09
N PHE A 222 -36.93 -8.52 -7.41
CA PHE A 222 -36.67 -9.00 -8.76
C PHE A 222 -37.59 -10.17 -9.16
N LEU A 223 -37.79 -11.17 -8.30
CA LEU A 223 -38.75 -12.26 -8.54
C LEU A 223 -40.21 -11.78 -8.53
N LEU A 224 -40.53 -10.69 -7.84
CA LEU A 224 -41.82 -10.02 -7.96
C LEU A 224 -42.03 -9.43 -9.35
N LYS A 225 -40.98 -8.81 -9.92
CA LYS A 225 -41.03 -8.17 -11.24
C LYS A 225 -41.03 -9.18 -12.38
N ILE A 226 -40.31 -10.28 -12.23
CA ILE A 226 -40.19 -11.33 -13.25
C ILE A 226 -41.11 -12.47 -12.86
N ASP A 227 -42.24 -12.59 -13.56
CA ASP A 227 -43.31 -13.55 -13.26
C ASP A 227 -42.96 -15.02 -13.59
N ARG A 228 -41.74 -15.47 -13.24
CA ARG A 228 -41.27 -16.85 -13.44
C ARG A 228 -40.22 -17.26 -12.38
N PRO A 229 -40.11 -18.56 -12.08
CA PRO A 229 -39.05 -19.07 -11.21
C PRO A 229 -37.68 -19.04 -11.90
N MET A 230 -36.60 -18.91 -11.13
CA MET A 230 -35.22 -18.83 -11.66
C MET A 230 -34.25 -19.69 -10.86
N SER A 231 -33.18 -20.16 -11.50
CA SER A 231 -32.11 -20.88 -10.79
C SER A 231 -31.31 -19.93 -9.89
N ALA A 232 -30.67 -20.46 -8.85
CA ALA A 232 -29.83 -19.66 -7.95
C ALA A 232 -28.70 -18.94 -8.69
N ASP A 233 -28.07 -19.61 -9.67
CA ASP A 233 -27.00 -19.04 -10.50
C ASP A 233 -27.52 -17.88 -11.37
N GLU A 234 -28.65 -18.04 -12.06
CA GLU A 234 -29.21 -16.96 -12.88
C GLU A 234 -29.67 -15.78 -12.02
N LEU A 235 -30.26 -16.06 -10.86
CA LEU A 235 -30.79 -15.04 -9.96
C LEU A 235 -29.67 -14.19 -9.35
N THR A 236 -28.61 -14.83 -8.86
CA THR A 236 -27.44 -14.14 -8.28
C THR A 236 -26.59 -13.44 -9.35
N ALA A 237 -26.41 -14.03 -10.52
CA ALA A 237 -25.71 -13.38 -11.62
C ALA A 237 -26.44 -12.13 -12.11
N THR A 238 -27.77 -12.18 -12.24
CA THR A 238 -28.55 -11.05 -12.76
C THR A 238 -28.73 -9.92 -11.75
N VAL A 239 -28.94 -10.25 -10.46
CA VAL A 239 -29.29 -9.25 -9.43
C VAL A 239 -28.07 -8.77 -8.64
N LEU A 240 -27.11 -9.66 -8.40
CA LEU A 240 -25.95 -9.39 -7.52
C LEU A 240 -24.62 -9.34 -8.28
N ASN A 241 -24.62 -9.63 -9.59
CA ASN A 241 -23.42 -9.74 -10.42
C ASN A 241 -22.34 -10.66 -9.80
N MET A 242 -22.78 -11.77 -9.21
CA MET A 242 -21.94 -12.74 -8.52
C MET A 242 -22.46 -14.16 -8.78
N PRO A 243 -21.59 -15.18 -8.90
CA PRO A 243 -22.02 -16.57 -9.09
C PRO A 243 -22.55 -17.17 -7.77
N ALA A 244 -23.56 -18.05 -7.84
CA ALA A 244 -24.24 -18.56 -6.64
C ALA A 244 -23.28 -19.36 -5.75
N ASN A 245 -22.33 -20.09 -6.36
CA ASN A 245 -21.29 -20.86 -5.66
C ASN A 245 -20.34 -20.03 -4.76
N MET A 246 -20.33 -18.70 -4.91
CA MET A 246 -19.59 -17.75 -4.07
C MET A 246 -20.47 -17.06 -3.02
N THR A 247 -21.73 -17.49 -2.85
CA THR A 247 -22.72 -16.91 -1.92
C THR A 247 -23.41 -17.97 -1.06
N ASP A 248 -24.02 -17.56 0.04
CA ASP A 248 -24.93 -18.40 0.86
C ASP A 248 -26.39 -18.30 0.40
N VAL A 249 -26.62 -17.99 -0.88
CA VAL A 249 -27.96 -17.70 -1.42
C VAL A 249 -28.97 -18.82 -1.15
N ASP A 250 -28.63 -20.08 -1.42
CA ASP A 250 -29.57 -21.20 -1.23
C ASP A 250 -29.95 -21.36 0.25
N GLU A 251 -28.99 -21.18 1.16
CA GLU A 251 -29.21 -21.27 2.62
C GLU A 251 -30.08 -20.11 3.11
N LYS A 252 -29.91 -18.91 2.55
CA LYS A 252 -30.66 -17.70 2.91
C LYS A 252 -32.07 -17.68 2.35
N LEU A 253 -32.26 -18.09 1.10
CA LEU A 253 -33.58 -18.20 0.47
C LEU A 253 -34.38 -19.34 1.10
N ALA A 254 -33.75 -20.48 1.42
CA ALA A 254 -34.43 -21.57 2.14
C ALA A 254 -34.88 -21.16 3.55
N ALA A 255 -34.14 -20.26 4.21
CA ALA A 255 -34.47 -19.77 5.55
C ALA A 255 -35.51 -18.63 5.56
N ASP A 256 -35.73 -17.96 4.43
CA ASP A 256 -36.68 -16.84 4.32
C ASP A 256 -38.07 -17.37 3.90
N PRO A 257 -39.13 -17.15 4.70
CA PRO A 257 -40.44 -17.74 4.46
C PRO A 257 -41.12 -17.26 3.17
N ARG A 258 -40.61 -16.19 2.54
CA ARG A 258 -41.17 -15.62 1.31
C ARG A 258 -40.80 -16.42 0.05
N PHE A 259 -39.74 -17.22 0.11
CA PHE A 259 -39.23 -17.97 -1.02
C PHE A 259 -39.58 -19.46 -0.91
N VAL A 260 -39.59 -20.13 -2.05
CA VAL A 260 -39.82 -21.58 -2.16
C VAL A 260 -39.00 -22.13 -3.32
N GLU A 261 -38.42 -23.30 -3.11
CA GLU A 261 -37.66 -24.02 -4.15
C GLU A 261 -38.50 -25.17 -4.69
N GLU A 262 -38.71 -25.21 -6.01
CA GLU A 262 -39.32 -26.33 -6.72
C GLU A 262 -38.46 -26.74 -7.92
N ASN A 263 -38.07 -28.02 -7.98
CA ASN A 263 -37.26 -28.59 -9.08
C ASN A 263 -35.92 -27.85 -9.35
N GLY A 264 -35.30 -27.28 -8.32
CA GLY A 264 -34.03 -26.53 -8.44
C GLY A 264 -34.18 -25.09 -8.94
N LEU A 265 -35.41 -24.56 -8.96
CA LEU A 265 -35.71 -23.17 -9.27
C LEU A 265 -36.37 -22.50 -8.05
N TRP A 266 -35.99 -21.25 -7.80
CA TRP A 266 -36.53 -20.40 -6.74
C TRP A 266 -37.70 -19.56 -7.24
N ASP A 267 -38.82 -19.56 -6.50
CA ASP A 267 -40.02 -18.76 -6.74
C ASP A 267 -40.51 -18.12 -5.41
N LEU A 268 -41.56 -17.30 -5.49
CA LEU A 268 -42.23 -16.69 -4.35
C LEU A 268 -43.37 -17.56 -3.83
N ARG A 269 -43.41 -17.78 -2.51
CA ARG A 269 -44.43 -18.61 -1.85
C ARG A 269 -45.86 -18.11 -2.16
N ALA A 270 -46.06 -16.80 -2.13
CA ALA A 270 -47.37 -16.19 -2.41
C ALA A 270 -47.93 -16.55 -3.81
N ARG A 271 -47.05 -16.74 -4.81
CA ARG A 271 -47.45 -17.13 -6.17
C ARG A 271 -47.90 -18.59 -6.22
N ILE A 272 -47.23 -19.46 -5.45
CA ILE A 272 -47.60 -20.88 -5.35
C ILE A 272 -48.93 -21.03 -4.61
N ASP A 273 -49.13 -20.32 -3.50
CA ASP A 273 -50.37 -20.37 -2.73
C ASP A 273 -51.57 -19.88 -3.57
N GLN A 274 -51.37 -18.85 -4.40
CA GLN A 274 -52.39 -18.37 -5.35
C GLN A 274 -52.71 -19.39 -6.44
N ARG A 275 -51.71 -20.09 -6.98
CA ARG A 275 -51.92 -21.17 -7.97
C ARG A 275 -52.67 -22.34 -7.36
N GLN A 276 -52.30 -22.78 -6.15
CA GLN A 276 -52.97 -23.87 -5.44
C GLN A 276 -54.42 -23.51 -5.09
N ALA A 277 -54.67 -22.28 -4.63
CA ALA A 277 -56.03 -21.80 -4.39
C ALA A 277 -56.87 -21.73 -5.67
N ALA A 278 -56.26 -21.33 -6.80
CA ALA A 278 -56.94 -21.34 -8.10
C ALA A 278 -57.22 -22.77 -8.60
N GLU A 279 -56.29 -23.70 -8.39
CA GLU A 279 -56.45 -25.12 -8.73
C GLU A 279 -57.50 -25.82 -7.86
N GLU A 280 -57.58 -25.51 -6.56
CA GLU A 280 -58.65 -25.97 -5.68
C GLU A 280 -60.02 -25.38 -6.08
N LEU A 281 -60.06 -24.12 -6.51
CA LEU A 281 -61.29 -23.49 -7.02
C LEU A 281 -61.77 -24.16 -8.32
N VAL A 282 -60.83 -24.49 -9.22
CA VAL A 282 -61.12 -25.21 -10.46
C VAL A 282 -61.50 -26.67 -10.19
N GLY A 283 -60.84 -27.34 -9.24
CA GLY A 283 -61.19 -28.68 -8.78
C GLY A 283 -62.59 -28.76 -8.17
N ASN A 284 -62.97 -27.76 -7.37
CA ASN A 284 -64.31 -27.65 -6.79
C ASN A 284 -65.42 -27.32 -7.82
N ILE A 285 -65.07 -26.72 -8.96
CA ILE A 285 -66.02 -26.52 -10.07
C ILE A 285 -66.30 -27.85 -10.79
N PHE A 286 -65.33 -28.77 -10.85
CA PHE A 286 -65.49 -30.07 -11.51
C PHE A 286 -66.13 -31.18 -10.65
N GLU A 287 -66.29 -30.99 -9.33
CA GLU A 287 -67.00 -31.95 -8.45
C GLU A 287 -68.54 -31.78 -8.43
N SER A 288 -69.11 -30.83 -9.20
CA SER A 288 -70.55 -30.53 -9.16
C SER A 288 -71.40 -31.12 -10.32
N VAL A 289 -70.86 -32.06 -11.10
CA VAL A 289 -71.64 -32.81 -12.10
C VAL A 289 -71.85 -34.25 -11.63
N PRO A 290 -73.09 -34.68 -11.33
CA PRO A 290 -73.35 -36.04 -10.85
C PRO A 290 -73.13 -37.07 -11.95
N GLU A 291 -72.30 -38.07 -11.66
CA GLU A 291 -72.16 -39.31 -12.43
C GLU A 291 -73.47 -40.13 -12.38
N SER A 292 -74.35 -39.87 -13.33
CA SER A 292 -75.35 -40.85 -13.75
C SER A 292 -75.61 -40.71 -15.24
N GLU A 293 -74.78 -41.38 -16.04
CA GLU A 293 -75.12 -42.08 -17.29
C GLU A 293 -73.84 -42.36 -18.07
N ILE A 294 -73.19 -43.50 -17.76
CA ILE A 294 -72.19 -44.11 -18.62
C ILE A 294 -72.74 -45.46 -19.07
N ALA A 295 -73.03 -45.59 -20.38
CA ALA A 295 -72.61 -46.66 -21.29
C ALA A 295 -73.27 -46.43 -22.68
N PRO A 296 -72.82 -47.08 -23.77
CA PRO A 296 -71.71 -46.62 -24.60
C PRO A 296 -72.06 -46.63 -26.10
N GLU A 297 -71.62 -45.65 -26.89
CA GLU A 297 -71.58 -45.83 -28.35
C GLU A 297 -70.23 -45.42 -28.93
N ALA A 298 -69.54 -46.44 -29.42
CA ALA A 298 -68.39 -46.34 -30.29
C ALA A 298 -68.78 -45.66 -31.61
N PHE A 299 -67.90 -44.86 -32.20
CA PHE A 299 -67.73 -44.88 -33.65
C PHE A 299 -66.31 -44.47 -34.06
N GLU A 300 -65.83 -45.24 -35.02
CA GLU A 300 -64.47 -45.34 -35.52
C GLU A 300 -64.07 -44.20 -36.47
N ALA A 301 -62.74 -44.00 -36.53
CA ALA A 301 -61.91 -43.83 -37.74
C ALA A 301 -61.96 -42.53 -38.61
N GLU A 302 -60.78 -41.86 -38.60
CA GLU A 302 -59.94 -41.50 -39.78
C GLU A 302 -60.37 -40.35 -40.76
N PRO A 303 -59.48 -39.82 -41.65
CA PRO A 303 -58.07 -39.40 -41.49
C PRO A 303 -57.65 -38.13 -42.31
N THR A 304 -56.34 -37.75 -42.19
CA THR A 304 -55.38 -37.16 -43.18
C THR A 304 -55.35 -35.67 -43.65
N LEU A 305 -54.24 -34.99 -43.28
CA LEU A 305 -53.19 -34.24 -44.07
C LEU A 305 -53.54 -32.91 -44.84
N PRO A 306 -52.55 -32.12 -45.37
CA PRO A 306 -51.63 -31.14 -44.70
C PRO A 306 -51.58 -29.75 -45.42
N ARG A 307 -50.82 -28.71 -44.93
CA ARG A 307 -50.18 -27.63 -45.76
C ARG A 307 -49.45 -26.49 -44.99
N GLU A 308 -48.34 -26.00 -45.58
CA GLU A 308 -47.71 -24.66 -45.42
C GLU A 308 -48.22 -23.68 -46.54
N PRO A 309 -47.66 -22.46 -46.76
CA PRO A 309 -47.62 -21.20 -45.97
C PRO A 309 -48.18 -19.97 -46.78
N SER A 310 -48.10 -18.72 -46.26
CA SER A 310 -48.07 -17.50 -47.12
C SER A 310 -47.45 -16.24 -46.47
N PRO A 311 -46.79 -15.36 -47.26
CA PRO A 311 -46.32 -14.02 -46.88
C PRO A 311 -47.16 -12.86 -47.48
N LEU A 312 -47.17 -11.72 -46.78
CA LEU A 312 -47.47 -10.36 -47.25
C LEU A 312 -47.07 -9.42 -46.09
N ASP A 313 -45.80 -9.04 -45.99
CA ASP A 313 -45.12 -7.98 -46.76
C ASP A 313 -45.49 -6.57 -46.27
N GLU A 314 -44.46 -5.91 -45.75
CA GLU A 314 -44.06 -4.55 -46.13
C GLU A 314 -45.16 -3.48 -46.20
N ALA A 315 -45.24 -2.62 -45.19
CA ALA A 315 -45.29 -1.17 -45.42
C ALA A 315 -45.30 -0.35 -44.12
N ARG A 316 -44.24 0.46 -43.97
CA ARG A 316 -44.29 1.91 -43.74
C ARG A 316 -44.84 2.39 -42.38
N GLN A 317 -43.96 2.93 -41.54
CA GLN A 317 -43.60 4.36 -41.49
C GLN A 317 -44.78 5.30 -41.18
N ALA A 318 -44.62 6.00 -40.05
CA ALA A 318 -44.76 7.45 -39.88
C ALA A 318 -45.90 7.97 -38.97
N LEU A 319 -45.47 8.95 -38.16
CA LEU A 319 -46.19 10.09 -37.55
C LEU A 319 -46.95 9.79 -36.25
N ASP A 320 -46.53 10.30 -35.08
CA ASP A 320 -46.34 11.69 -34.62
C ASP A 320 -47.65 12.33 -34.10
N LEU A 321 -47.47 13.10 -33.01
CA LEU A 321 -48.32 14.11 -32.38
C LEU A 321 -49.27 13.74 -31.23
N SER A 322 -48.94 14.39 -30.10
CA SER A 322 -49.79 15.23 -29.24
C SER A 322 -50.60 14.60 -28.10
N GLU A 323 -50.28 15.08 -26.89
CA GLU A 323 -51.12 15.15 -25.68
C GLU A 323 -52.42 15.96 -25.96
N PRO A 324 -53.47 15.91 -25.10
CA PRO A 324 -53.45 16.69 -23.85
C PRO A 324 -54.23 16.09 -22.65
N GLU A 325 -54.01 16.77 -21.52
CA GLU A 325 -54.65 16.72 -20.20
C GLU A 325 -56.19 16.65 -20.18
N THR A 326 -56.76 16.17 -19.06
CA THR A 326 -57.45 17.02 -18.05
C THR A 326 -58.47 16.25 -17.16
N VAL A 327 -58.61 16.75 -15.92
CA VAL A 327 -59.81 16.76 -15.04
C VAL A 327 -59.99 15.64 -13.98
N GLU A 328 -59.65 16.01 -12.73
CA GLU A 328 -60.19 15.58 -11.41
C GLU A 328 -61.75 15.54 -11.36
N PRO A 329 -62.49 14.90 -10.39
CA PRO A 329 -62.41 15.19 -8.92
C PRO A 329 -63.05 14.08 -8.01
N PRO A 330 -63.66 14.32 -6.82
CA PRO A 330 -63.15 14.91 -5.57
C PRO A 330 -63.49 14.09 -4.26
N VAL A 331 -63.13 14.66 -3.10
CA VAL A 331 -63.86 14.73 -1.79
C VAL A 331 -63.43 13.85 -0.58
N GLU A 332 -62.78 14.53 0.39
CA GLU A 332 -63.02 14.68 1.86
C GLU A 332 -63.17 13.46 2.80
N ALA A 333 -62.93 13.51 4.13
CA ALA A 333 -62.25 14.39 5.10
C ALA A 333 -62.49 13.77 6.52
N VAL A 334 -62.12 14.51 7.57
CA VAL A 334 -62.36 14.36 9.04
C VAL A 334 -61.12 13.81 9.78
N VAL A 335 -60.24 14.63 10.41
CA VAL A 335 -60.34 15.61 11.53
C VAL A 335 -60.55 14.95 12.90
N ILE A 336 -59.68 15.30 13.88
CA ILE A 336 -60.01 15.74 15.25
C ILE A 336 -58.82 16.55 15.80
N GLU A 337 -59.13 17.76 16.27
CA GLU A 337 -58.30 18.76 16.94
C GLU A 337 -58.27 18.59 18.47
N THR A 338 -57.37 19.28 19.18
CA THR A 338 -57.66 20.49 20.01
C THR A 338 -56.41 20.90 20.84
N GLN A 339 -55.86 22.11 20.60
CA GLN A 339 -55.98 23.38 21.39
C GLN A 339 -55.04 23.45 22.60
N ASP A 340 -54.47 24.57 23.06
CA ASP A 340 -54.24 25.96 22.64
C ASP A 340 -53.32 26.56 23.75
N GLU A 341 -52.56 27.63 23.46
CA GLU A 341 -52.49 28.89 24.26
C GLU A 341 -51.18 29.70 24.09
N GLN A 342 -51.36 30.84 23.40
CA GLN A 342 -51.00 32.22 23.78
C GLN A 342 -49.57 32.80 23.68
N MET A 343 -49.57 34.05 23.22
CA MET A 343 -48.49 34.97 22.83
C MET A 343 -48.21 36.07 23.88
N ILE A 344 -46.92 36.48 23.99
CA ILE A 344 -46.33 37.85 24.09
C ILE A 344 -46.75 38.71 25.32
N PRO A 345 -45.84 39.38 26.11
CA PRO A 345 -44.98 40.49 25.63
C PRO A 345 -43.63 40.83 26.34
N ALA A 346 -42.80 41.58 25.59
CA ALA A 346 -41.99 42.78 25.86
C ALA A 346 -41.20 43.02 27.18
N GLU A 347 -40.05 43.68 26.98
CA GLU A 347 -39.01 44.20 27.89
C GLU A 347 -39.51 45.09 29.07
N PRO A 348 -38.65 45.37 30.09
CA PRO A 348 -37.77 46.56 30.00
C PRO A 348 -36.38 46.44 30.66
N ALA A 349 -35.52 47.40 30.28
CA ALA A 349 -34.18 47.73 30.77
C ALA A 349 -34.08 48.14 32.25
N VAL A 350 -32.91 47.92 32.88
CA VAL A 350 -32.31 48.78 33.93
C VAL A 350 -30.77 48.64 33.92
N GLU A 351 -30.10 49.80 33.86
CA GLU A 351 -28.67 50.08 34.03
C GLU A 351 -28.15 49.76 35.45
N ILE A 352 -26.84 49.60 35.64
CA ILE A 352 -26.02 50.29 36.67
C ILE A 352 -24.52 49.99 36.41
N GLU A 353 -23.82 51.10 36.14
CA GLU A 353 -22.42 51.51 36.39
C GLU A 353 -21.58 50.62 37.32
N ALA A 354 -20.38 50.17 36.91
CA ALA A 354 -19.07 50.86 36.92
C ALA A 354 -18.23 50.54 38.17
N GLU A 355 -16.99 50.10 37.96
CA GLU A 355 -15.82 50.57 38.73
C GLU A 355 -14.52 50.14 38.02
N GLU A 356 -13.78 51.16 37.59
CA GLU A 356 -12.41 51.14 37.09
C GLU A 356 -11.41 50.89 38.22
N GLU A 357 -10.21 50.42 37.87
CA GLU A 357 -8.88 50.86 38.36
C GLU A 357 -7.85 49.83 37.85
N ALA A 358 -6.63 50.12 37.43
CA ALA A 358 -5.85 51.30 37.04
C ALA A 358 -4.46 50.73 36.69
N LEU A 359 -3.75 51.28 35.70
CA LEU A 359 -2.30 51.52 35.75
C LEU A 359 -1.80 52.23 34.48
N GLN A 360 -1.60 53.54 34.64
CA GLN A 360 -0.61 54.43 34.00
C GLN A 360 0.79 53.78 33.92
N GLU A 361 1.78 54.21 33.14
CA GLU A 361 2.07 55.26 32.15
C GLU A 361 3.48 54.89 31.64
N PHE A 362 3.84 55.16 30.39
CA PHE A 362 5.09 55.86 30.05
C PHE A 362 5.05 56.33 28.59
N THR A 363 5.37 57.60 28.46
CA THR A 363 5.32 58.53 27.33
C THR A 363 6.56 58.48 26.43
N GLU A 364 6.39 58.81 25.14
CA GLU A 364 7.23 59.67 24.26
C GLU A 364 6.58 59.64 22.85
N GLN A 365 5.82 60.65 22.36
CA GLN A 365 6.21 61.90 21.65
C GLN A 365 7.22 61.64 20.50
N GLU A 366 7.04 62.05 19.23
CA GLU A 366 6.35 63.19 18.60
C GLU A 366 6.11 62.94 17.09
N GLU A 367 4.97 63.45 16.59
CA GLU A 367 4.67 64.17 15.32
C GLU A 367 5.13 63.67 13.93
N HIS A 368 4.17 63.50 13.01
CA HIS A 368 4.05 64.40 11.84
C HIS A 368 2.66 64.36 11.15
N GLU A 369 2.13 65.59 11.03
CA GLU A 369 1.04 66.19 10.25
C GLU A 369 0.21 65.39 9.21
N ALA A 370 -1.09 65.67 9.30
CA ALA A 370 -2.17 65.27 8.41
C ALA A 370 -2.14 65.93 7.01
N PHE A 371 -2.64 65.20 6.01
CA PHE A 371 -3.23 65.78 4.80
C PHE A 371 -4.32 64.83 4.27
N GLU A 372 -5.58 65.26 4.33
CA GLU A 372 -6.71 64.62 3.66
C GLU A 372 -6.67 64.92 2.15
N PRO A 373 -7.19 64.02 1.30
CA PRO A 373 -7.86 64.49 0.09
C PRO A 373 -9.25 63.87 -0.13
N GLU A 374 -10.19 64.81 -0.27
CA GLU A 374 -11.37 64.93 -1.14
C GLU A 374 -12.01 63.70 -1.83
N GLU A 375 -13.32 63.59 -1.61
CA GLU A 375 -14.31 62.78 -2.32
C GLU A 375 -14.43 63.19 -3.81
N GLY A 376 -14.45 62.20 -4.69
CA GLY A 376 -14.84 62.33 -6.09
C GLY A 376 -15.73 61.16 -6.49
N GLU A 377 -17.03 61.43 -6.64
CA GLU A 377 -18.05 60.50 -7.13
C GLU A 377 -17.75 60.03 -8.57
N PHE A 378 -17.77 58.72 -8.81
CA PHE A 378 -17.92 58.12 -10.14
C PHE A 378 -19.11 57.15 -10.11
N GLU A 379 -20.00 57.33 -11.07
CA GLU A 379 -21.25 56.58 -11.28
C GLU A 379 -20.98 55.08 -11.51
N GLU A 380 -21.64 54.22 -10.73
CA GLU A 380 -21.69 52.77 -10.92
C GLU A 380 -22.60 52.43 -12.12
N GLU A 381 -22.06 51.74 -13.13
CA GLU A 381 -22.88 50.98 -14.08
C GLU A 381 -23.31 49.67 -13.40
N GLU A 382 -24.60 49.56 -13.04
CA GLU A 382 -25.23 48.32 -12.60
C GLU A 382 -25.18 47.27 -13.73
N VAL A 383 -24.20 46.37 -13.66
CA VAL A 383 -24.28 45.06 -14.32
C VAL A 383 -24.93 44.12 -13.33
N SER A 384 -26.18 43.72 -13.61
CA SER A 384 -26.87 42.69 -12.86
C SER A 384 -26.14 41.36 -13.00
N LYS A 385 -25.27 41.05 -12.06
CA LYS A 385 -24.85 39.67 -11.82
C LYS A 385 -25.88 39.06 -10.87
N GLU A 386 -26.71 38.18 -11.41
CA GLU A 386 -27.26 37.10 -10.58
C GLU A 386 -26.04 36.20 -10.29
N GLU A 387 -25.38 36.44 -9.15
CA GLU A 387 -24.24 35.66 -8.68
C GLU A 387 -24.75 34.35 -8.09
N ASP A 388 -24.11 33.25 -8.46
CA ASP A 388 -24.26 31.92 -7.87
C ASP A 388 -23.98 31.99 -6.36
N GLU A 389 -25.05 32.08 -5.54
CA GLU A 389 -24.97 32.10 -4.07
C GLU A 389 -24.30 30.84 -3.48
N GLY A 390 -24.19 29.73 -4.23
CA GLY A 390 -23.60 28.48 -3.75
C GLY A 390 -22.06 28.39 -3.83
N ALA A 391 -21.40 29.20 -4.65
CA ALA A 391 -19.94 29.14 -4.82
C ALA A 391 -19.19 29.97 -3.75
N PHE A 392 -19.85 30.95 -3.12
CA PHE A 392 -19.28 31.76 -2.06
C PHE A 392 -19.17 31.00 -0.73
N ASP A 393 -20.14 30.16 -0.39
CA ASP A 393 -20.16 29.42 0.89
C ASP A 393 -19.00 28.39 1.03
N GLN A 394 -18.53 27.80 -0.08
CA GLN A 394 -17.46 26.77 -0.09
C GLN A 394 -16.05 27.35 0.04
N MET A 395 -15.80 28.48 -0.64
CA MET A 395 -14.55 29.21 -0.51
C MET A 395 -14.40 29.69 0.95
N ASP A 396 -15.50 30.12 1.56
CA ASP A 396 -15.53 30.54 2.97
C ASP A 396 -15.24 29.37 3.94
N GLU A 397 -15.75 28.15 3.71
CA GLU A 397 -15.43 27.00 4.56
C GLU A 397 -13.95 26.58 4.45
N TYR A 398 -13.39 26.51 3.24
CA TYR A 398 -11.97 26.18 3.07
C TYR A 398 -11.06 27.27 3.68
N ILE A 399 -11.37 28.54 3.43
CA ILE A 399 -10.63 29.68 4.00
C ILE A 399 -10.71 29.65 5.52
N GLU A 400 -11.86 29.33 6.11
CA GLU A 400 -12.02 29.22 7.56
C GLU A 400 -11.27 28.01 8.14
N ASN A 401 -11.29 26.86 7.45
CA ASN A 401 -10.50 25.69 7.82
C ASN A 401 -9.00 25.98 7.75
N LEU A 402 -8.54 26.67 6.71
CA LEU A 402 -7.16 27.10 6.55
C LEU A 402 -6.78 28.10 7.64
N ARG A 403 -7.64 29.08 7.93
CA ARG A 403 -7.47 30.05 9.04
C ARG A 403 -7.29 29.33 10.37
N ASN A 404 -8.14 28.34 10.66
CA ASN A 404 -8.04 27.53 11.86
C ASN A 404 -6.72 26.73 11.91
N LYS A 405 -6.29 26.11 10.81
CA LYS A 405 -4.99 25.44 10.72
C LYS A 405 -3.81 26.39 10.91
N VAL A 406 -3.87 27.60 10.34
CA VAL A 406 -2.83 28.64 10.54
C VAL A 406 -2.75 29.04 12.00
N ILE A 407 -3.89 29.28 12.65
CA ILE A 407 -3.95 29.61 14.08
C ILE A 407 -3.39 28.45 14.92
N GLU A 408 -3.80 27.22 14.65
CA GLU A 408 -3.32 26.03 15.36
C GLU A 408 -1.80 25.85 15.16
N PHE A 409 -1.31 26.00 13.94
CA PHE A 409 0.11 25.96 13.63
C PHE A 409 0.86 27.02 14.41
N LEU A 410 0.45 28.29 14.35
CA LEU A 410 1.14 29.38 15.04
C LEU A 410 1.12 29.17 16.57
N GLN A 411 0.00 28.69 17.12
CA GLN A 411 -0.10 28.31 18.53
C GLN A 411 0.87 27.19 18.88
N ASN A 412 0.87 26.08 18.14
CA ASN A 412 1.61 24.86 18.47
C ASN A 412 3.11 24.98 18.17
N ALA A 413 3.46 25.62 17.05
CA ALA A 413 4.83 25.80 16.59
C ALA A 413 5.60 26.77 17.50
N PHE A 414 4.95 27.85 17.95
CA PHE A 414 5.61 28.92 18.69
C PHE A 414 5.28 28.99 20.18
N HIS A 415 4.43 28.10 20.71
CA HIS A 415 4.08 28.06 22.14
C HIS A 415 5.33 28.05 23.05
N SER A 416 6.35 27.29 22.63
CA SER A 416 7.59 27.11 23.39
C SER A 416 8.65 28.17 23.13
N GLU A 417 8.51 28.95 22.05
CA GLU A 417 9.48 29.95 21.61
C GLU A 417 9.08 31.38 21.98
N GLY A 418 7.87 31.57 22.52
CA GLY A 418 7.39 32.85 23.03
C GLY A 418 7.15 33.90 21.93
N ILE A 419 7.04 33.46 20.68
CA ILE A 419 6.81 34.33 19.53
C ILE A 419 5.32 34.68 19.49
N VAL A 420 5.01 35.98 19.57
CA VAL A 420 3.66 36.53 19.40
C VAL A 420 3.45 36.76 17.91
N TYR A 421 2.50 36.06 17.32
CA TYR A 421 2.05 36.29 15.95
C TYR A 421 0.90 37.31 15.96
N ASN A 422 0.87 38.21 14.98
CA ASN A 422 -0.18 39.20 14.83
C ASN A 422 -1.26 38.70 13.86
N ALA A 423 -2.42 39.37 13.87
CA ALA A 423 -3.51 39.06 12.95
C ALA A 423 -3.10 39.22 11.47
N GLU A 424 -2.10 40.06 11.18
CA GLU A 424 -1.58 40.29 9.83
C GLU A 424 -0.90 39.04 9.25
N ILE A 425 -0.11 38.28 10.03
CA ILE A 425 0.50 37.03 9.54
C ILE A 425 -0.56 35.99 9.19
N ILE A 426 -1.63 35.91 10.01
CA ILE A 426 -2.76 35.00 9.73
C ILE A 426 -3.44 35.42 8.43
N ASP A 427 -3.71 36.71 8.27
CA ASP A 427 -4.33 37.25 7.06
C ASP A 427 -3.47 36.99 5.81
N GLN A 428 -2.16 37.17 5.92
CA GLN A 428 -1.19 36.88 4.85
C GLN A 428 -1.23 35.41 4.39
N PHE A 429 -1.27 34.44 5.31
CA PHE A 429 -1.31 33.02 4.92
C PHE A 429 -2.68 32.55 4.41
N VAL A 430 -3.76 33.26 4.77
CA VAL A 430 -5.13 32.84 4.46
C VAL A 430 -5.69 33.54 3.22
N ASN A 431 -5.36 34.82 3.02
CA ASN A 431 -5.98 35.68 2.02
C ASN A 431 -5.01 36.16 0.93
N SER A 432 -3.69 36.07 1.12
CA SER A 432 -2.73 36.49 0.09
C SER A 432 -2.75 35.55 -1.12
N GLU A 433 -2.58 36.12 -2.32
CA GLU A 433 -2.26 35.36 -3.54
C GLU A 433 -0.82 34.80 -3.47
N GLU A 434 0.08 35.45 -2.74
CA GLU A 434 1.48 35.04 -2.55
C GLU A 434 1.68 34.16 -1.30
N ARG A 435 0.62 33.53 -0.78
CA ARG A 435 0.65 32.78 0.49
C ARG A 435 1.72 31.69 0.52
N GLU A 436 1.97 31.04 -0.61
CA GLU A 436 2.95 29.96 -0.74
C GLU A 436 4.37 30.49 -0.54
N GLU A 437 4.73 31.55 -1.26
CA GLU A 437 6.04 32.21 -1.15
C GLU A 437 6.28 32.76 0.27
N LEU A 438 5.25 33.40 0.85
CA LEU A 438 5.29 33.91 2.21
C LEU A 438 5.51 32.78 3.23
N PHE A 439 4.86 31.63 3.03
CA PHE A 439 5.02 30.49 3.93
C PHE A 439 6.38 29.80 3.75
N GLU A 440 6.88 29.67 2.53
CA GLU A 440 8.24 29.16 2.31
C GLU A 440 9.30 30.05 2.98
N GLN A 441 9.16 31.37 2.86
CA GLN A 441 10.04 32.32 3.53
C GLN A 441 9.94 32.17 5.05
N PHE A 442 8.71 32.01 5.57
CA PHE A 442 8.49 31.76 6.99
C PHE A 442 9.17 30.49 7.49
N ILE A 443 9.09 29.39 6.73
CA ILE A 443 9.79 28.14 7.01
C ILE A 443 11.30 28.39 7.05
N ARG A 444 11.87 29.08 6.07
CA ARG A 444 13.31 29.37 6.04
C ARG A 444 13.76 30.16 7.27
N ASP A 445 12.97 31.14 7.69
CA ASP A 445 13.31 32.03 8.79
C ASP A 445 13.14 31.38 10.18
N HIS A 446 12.17 30.46 10.35
CA HIS A 446 11.77 29.96 11.67
C HIS A 446 11.94 28.44 11.87
N TYR A 447 11.88 27.63 10.80
CA TYR A 447 12.05 26.18 10.90
C TYR A 447 13.52 25.81 11.04
N VAL A 448 14.38 26.43 10.22
CA VAL A 448 15.81 26.15 10.17
C VAL A 448 16.45 26.48 11.52
N ASN A 449 16.96 25.46 12.20
CA ASN A 449 17.65 25.63 13.46
C ASN A 449 18.69 24.51 13.64
N PRO A 450 19.96 24.76 13.26
CA PRO A 450 21.03 23.77 13.36
C PRO A 450 21.23 23.25 14.79
N SER A 451 21.06 24.13 15.79
CA SER A 451 21.21 23.77 17.20
C SER A 451 20.14 22.79 17.68
N LYS A 452 18.97 22.78 17.03
CA LYS A 452 17.86 21.84 17.27
C LYS A 452 17.82 20.71 16.24
N GLY A 453 18.81 20.63 15.33
CA GLY A 453 18.89 19.61 14.27
C GLY A 453 17.81 19.75 13.18
N ARG A 454 17.19 20.93 13.05
CA ARG A 454 16.14 21.19 12.04
C ARG A 454 16.77 21.77 10.79
N LEU A 455 16.73 21.01 9.70
CA LEU A 455 17.29 21.36 8.40
C LEU A 455 16.23 21.13 7.32
N LEU A 456 16.32 21.88 6.23
CA LEU A 456 15.51 21.67 5.03
C LEU A 456 16.24 20.73 4.08
N THR A 457 15.49 20.12 3.16
CA THR A 457 16.10 19.45 2.01
C THR A 457 16.11 20.44 0.85
N ASP A 458 17.25 20.52 0.15
CA ASP A 458 17.43 21.41 -1.00
C ASP A 458 16.45 21.04 -2.13
N GLN A 459 15.85 22.04 -2.79
CA GLN A 459 14.89 21.82 -3.87
C GLN A 459 15.50 21.02 -5.03
N ALA A 460 16.76 21.28 -5.39
CA ALA A 460 17.43 20.53 -6.46
C ALA A 460 17.57 19.04 -6.09
N ILE A 461 17.81 18.75 -4.80
CA ILE A 461 17.90 17.38 -4.30
C ILE A 461 16.52 16.71 -4.26
N LEU A 462 15.47 17.43 -3.81
CA LEU A 462 14.09 16.93 -3.83
C LEU A 462 13.70 16.53 -5.25
N THR A 463 13.86 17.45 -6.21
CA THR A 463 13.57 17.23 -7.63
C THR A 463 14.33 16.00 -8.15
N PHE A 464 15.65 15.97 -7.98
CA PHE A 464 16.49 14.86 -8.44
C PHE A 464 16.02 13.50 -7.90
N MET A 465 15.74 13.41 -6.60
CA MET A 465 15.30 12.16 -5.98
C MET A 465 13.91 11.73 -6.41
N VAL A 466 12.96 12.66 -6.56
CA VAL A 466 11.60 12.33 -7.01
C VAL A 466 11.62 11.86 -8.45
N TYR A 467 12.40 12.50 -9.33
CA TYR A 467 12.61 12.01 -10.69
C TYR A 467 13.22 10.61 -10.73
N LEU A 468 14.21 10.31 -9.88
CA LEU A 468 14.75 8.94 -9.75
C LEU A 468 13.75 7.93 -9.18
N ALA A 469 12.84 8.39 -8.33
CA ALA A 469 11.79 7.56 -7.77
C ALA A 469 10.74 7.19 -8.82
N GLU A 470 10.55 8.02 -9.87
CA GLU A 470 9.54 7.86 -10.93
C GLU A 470 8.17 7.47 -10.35
N PRO A 471 7.54 8.32 -9.51
CA PRO A 471 6.26 8.02 -8.88
C PRO A 471 5.12 7.97 -9.91
N THR A 472 4.11 7.16 -9.63
CA THR A 472 2.88 7.05 -10.42
C THR A 472 1.66 7.08 -9.52
N LEU A 473 0.49 7.41 -10.10
CA LEU A 473 -0.79 7.42 -9.40
C LEU A 473 -1.24 6.04 -8.86
N ASN A 474 -0.51 4.96 -9.16
CA ASN A 474 -0.80 3.62 -8.62
C ASN A 474 0.10 3.26 -7.43
N ASP A 475 1.13 4.06 -7.15
CA ASP A 475 2.09 3.77 -6.10
C ASP A 475 1.52 4.11 -4.73
N LYS A 476 1.90 3.33 -3.72
CA LYS A 476 1.75 3.75 -2.33
C LYS A 476 3.09 4.28 -1.81
N ILE A 477 3.14 5.55 -1.45
CA ILE A 477 4.36 6.31 -1.18
C ILE A 477 4.40 6.73 0.30
N LEU A 478 5.58 6.60 0.90
CA LEU A 478 5.84 7.03 2.27
C LEU A 478 7.10 7.89 2.36
N ASP A 479 6.97 9.02 3.05
CA ASP A 479 8.09 9.71 3.69
C ASP A 479 8.09 9.45 5.20
N PRO A 480 9.05 8.66 5.74
CA PRO A 480 9.08 8.29 7.15
C PRO A 480 9.67 9.39 8.06
N CYS A 481 10.09 10.53 7.50
CA CYS A 481 10.71 11.64 8.20
C CYS A 481 10.45 12.93 7.41
N CYS A 482 9.17 13.29 7.30
CA CYS A 482 8.71 14.21 6.25
C CYS A 482 9.12 15.67 6.46
N GLY A 483 9.59 16.07 7.64
CA GLY A 483 10.04 17.44 7.88
C GLY A 483 8.92 18.43 7.58
N THR A 484 9.15 19.33 6.62
CA THR A 484 8.18 20.35 6.16
C THR A 484 7.27 19.86 5.03
N GLY A 485 7.33 18.58 4.64
CA GLY A 485 6.50 17.99 3.59
C GLY A 485 7.06 18.12 2.17
N GLY A 486 8.30 18.61 1.99
CA GLY A 486 8.87 18.93 0.67
C GLY A 486 8.87 17.76 -0.34
N PHE A 487 9.18 16.52 0.09
CA PHE A 487 9.08 15.36 -0.80
C PHE A 487 7.65 15.05 -1.24
N LEU A 488 6.68 15.23 -0.33
CA LEU A 488 5.28 14.94 -0.64
C LEU A 488 4.74 15.93 -1.67
N LEU A 489 5.05 17.23 -1.51
CA LEU A 489 4.68 18.28 -2.45
C LEU A 489 5.37 18.10 -3.82
N LYS A 490 6.69 17.85 -3.83
CA LYS A 490 7.42 17.64 -5.09
C LYS A 490 6.92 16.41 -5.87
N ILE A 491 6.40 15.39 -5.19
CA ILE A 491 5.75 14.25 -5.85
C ILE A 491 4.46 14.68 -6.55
N LEU A 492 3.65 15.53 -5.93
CA LEU A 492 2.43 16.04 -6.56
C LEU A 492 2.75 16.90 -7.79
N GLU A 493 3.75 17.77 -7.68
CA GLU A 493 4.26 18.60 -8.79
C GLU A 493 4.69 17.74 -9.98
N VAL A 494 5.56 16.75 -9.76
CA VAL A 494 6.01 15.83 -10.83
C VAL A 494 4.85 15.01 -11.41
N LEU A 495 3.86 14.64 -10.60
CA LEU A 495 2.67 13.96 -11.10
C LEU A 495 1.79 14.89 -11.95
N ASP A 496 1.67 16.18 -11.62
CA ASP A 496 0.96 17.16 -12.45
C ASP A 496 1.67 17.38 -13.78
N ASP A 497 3.00 17.54 -13.77
CA ASP A 497 3.80 17.68 -14.99
C ASP A 497 3.59 16.49 -15.95
N TYR A 498 3.54 15.27 -15.42
CA TYR A 498 3.24 14.08 -16.22
C TYR A 498 1.83 14.05 -16.81
N LEU A 499 0.90 14.79 -16.22
CA LEU A 499 -0.48 14.90 -16.68
C LEU A 499 -0.69 16.08 -17.65
N GLN A 500 0.15 17.12 -17.63
CA GLN A 500 0.04 18.27 -18.53
C GLN A 500 0.09 17.88 -20.01
N ASP A 501 0.91 16.89 -20.36
CA ASP A 501 1.04 16.36 -21.73
C ASP A 501 0.21 15.08 -21.98
N ALA A 502 -0.56 14.63 -21.00
CA ALA A 502 -1.32 13.39 -21.10
C ALA A 502 -2.61 13.60 -21.91
N SER A 503 -2.76 12.85 -23.00
CA SER A 503 -4.05 12.80 -23.71
C SER A 503 -5.10 12.11 -22.83
N TRP A 504 -6.28 12.73 -22.71
CA TRP A 504 -7.47 12.12 -22.10
C TRP A 504 -7.69 10.68 -22.55
N THR A 505 -7.53 9.74 -21.63
CA THR A 505 -7.75 8.31 -21.86
C THR A 505 -9.16 7.89 -21.44
N GLU A 506 -9.63 6.74 -21.90
CA GLU A 506 -10.88 6.13 -21.39
C GLU A 506 -10.87 5.94 -19.86
N ARG A 507 -9.69 5.85 -19.22
CA ARG A 507 -9.56 5.77 -17.76
C ARG A 507 -9.86 7.08 -17.08
N ASP A 508 -9.55 8.22 -17.69
CA ASP A 508 -9.78 9.54 -17.09
C ASP A 508 -11.27 9.88 -17.11
N PHE A 509 -11.98 9.48 -18.18
CA PHE A 509 -13.44 9.50 -18.22
C PHE A 509 -14.06 8.54 -17.20
N ALA A 510 -13.46 7.36 -16.98
CA ALA A 510 -13.91 6.44 -15.94
C ALA A 510 -13.68 7.01 -14.54
N ILE A 511 -12.58 7.72 -14.27
CA ILE A 511 -12.32 8.40 -13.00
C ILE A 511 -13.35 9.51 -12.76
N GLN A 512 -13.61 10.34 -13.77
CA GLN A 512 -14.67 11.35 -13.71
C GLN A 512 -16.03 10.71 -13.40
N TYR A 513 -16.37 9.62 -14.09
CA TYR A 513 -17.61 8.89 -13.84
C TYR A 513 -17.64 8.26 -12.44
N GLU A 514 -16.54 7.68 -11.96
CA GLU A 514 -16.42 7.09 -10.63
C GLU A 514 -16.61 8.15 -9.54
N LEU A 515 -16.02 9.35 -9.71
CA LEU A 515 -16.19 10.50 -8.82
C LEU A 515 -17.65 10.99 -8.83
N ARG A 516 -18.22 11.28 -10.01
CA ARG A 516 -19.62 11.72 -10.16
C ARG A 516 -20.66 10.75 -9.62
N SER A 517 -20.47 9.46 -9.89
CA SER A 517 -21.44 8.43 -9.50
C SER A 517 -21.37 8.01 -8.03
N GLY A 518 -20.42 8.56 -7.26
CA GLY A 518 -20.20 8.18 -5.87
C GLY A 518 -19.87 6.69 -5.68
N GLN A 519 -19.40 5.99 -6.74
CA GLN A 519 -19.04 4.57 -6.66
C GLN A 519 -17.71 4.32 -5.91
N PHE A 520 -17.06 5.37 -5.42
CA PHE A 520 -15.91 5.30 -4.53
C PHE A 520 -16.28 4.82 -3.13
N TYR A 521 -15.90 3.58 -2.79
CA TYR A 521 -16.15 2.97 -1.48
C TYR A 521 -15.41 3.62 -0.29
N PHE A 522 -14.60 4.66 -0.51
CA PHE A 522 -13.76 5.29 0.53
C PHE A 522 -13.76 6.82 0.55
N VAL A 523 -14.50 7.48 -0.36
CA VAL A 523 -14.63 8.94 -0.36
C VAL A 523 -16.11 9.25 -0.17
N GLN A 524 -16.48 9.75 1.02
CA GLN A 524 -17.75 10.46 1.14
C GLN A 524 -17.54 11.80 0.46
N MET A 525 -18.15 11.98 -0.70
CA MET A 525 -18.27 13.30 -1.31
C MET A 525 -19.44 14.01 -0.63
N ASN A 526 -19.25 15.26 -0.25
CA ASN A 526 -20.37 16.08 0.20
C ASN A 526 -21.30 16.40 -0.99
N GLU A 527 -22.50 16.90 -0.69
CA GLU A 527 -23.51 17.23 -1.72
C GLU A 527 -22.97 18.27 -2.72
N GLU A 528 -22.07 19.14 -2.25
CA GLU A 528 -21.39 20.19 -3.01
C GLU A 528 -20.34 19.66 -4.01
N GLU A 529 -19.46 18.74 -3.60
CA GLU A 529 -18.52 18.08 -4.51
C GLU A 529 -19.30 17.33 -5.60
N GLN A 530 -20.43 16.70 -5.25
CA GLN A 530 -21.28 16.03 -6.24
C GLN A 530 -21.82 17.00 -7.29
N GLU A 531 -22.29 18.18 -6.86
CA GLU A 531 -22.79 19.23 -7.76
C GLU A 531 -21.68 19.81 -8.65
N TYR A 532 -20.49 20.07 -8.09
CA TYR A 532 -19.31 20.54 -8.84
C TYR A 532 -18.91 19.56 -9.96
N PHE A 533 -18.89 18.27 -9.65
CA PHE A 533 -18.51 17.24 -10.63
C PHE A 533 -19.62 16.85 -11.61
N ASP A 534 -20.87 17.24 -11.37
CA ASP A 534 -22.00 16.95 -12.26
C ASP A 534 -21.96 17.77 -13.57
N THR A 535 -21.21 18.87 -13.59
CA THR A 535 -20.91 19.63 -14.81
C THR A 535 -19.66 19.09 -15.53
N PRO A 536 -19.55 19.23 -16.87
CA PRO A 536 -18.29 18.96 -17.56
C PRO A 536 -17.23 19.94 -17.05
N LEU A 537 -16.29 19.44 -16.25
CA LEU A 537 -15.10 20.19 -15.86
C LEU A 537 -14.35 20.64 -17.13
N ASP A 538 -13.75 21.82 -17.06
CA ASP A 538 -12.78 22.23 -18.07
C ASP A 538 -11.57 21.27 -18.09
N GLU A 539 -10.80 21.30 -19.19
CA GLU A 539 -9.66 20.37 -19.35
C GLU A 539 -8.58 20.59 -18.28
N GLU A 540 -8.49 21.78 -17.68
CA GLU A 540 -7.46 22.17 -16.73
C GLU A 540 -7.74 21.64 -15.33
N VAL A 541 -8.95 21.83 -14.80
CA VAL A 541 -9.41 21.27 -13.53
C VAL A 541 -9.50 19.76 -13.60
N ALA A 542 -9.97 19.24 -14.73
CA ALA A 542 -10.15 17.81 -14.88
C ALA A 542 -8.80 17.05 -14.85
N ARG A 543 -7.69 17.71 -15.22
CA ARG A 543 -6.32 17.19 -15.11
C ARG A 543 -5.93 16.85 -13.67
N TRP A 544 -6.44 17.59 -12.69
CA TRP A 544 -6.13 17.40 -11.27
C TRP A 544 -6.90 16.25 -10.62
N LEU A 545 -7.98 15.77 -11.25
CA LEU A 545 -8.81 14.70 -10.68
C LEU A 545 -8.05 13.42 -10.31
N PRO A 546 -7.11 12.90 -11.12
CA PRO A 546 -6.34 11.74 -10.75
C PRO A 546 -5.45 11.99 -9.53
N ILE A 547 -4.93 13.21 -9.37
CA ILE A 547 -4.12 13.63 -8.21
C ILE A 547 -5.00 13.72 -6.96
N ILE A 548 -6.16 14.37 -7.05
CA ILE A 548 -7.14 14.43 -5.94
C ILE A 548 -7.52 13.01 -5.52
N ARG A 549 -7.82 12.14 -6.49
CA ARG A 549 -8.11 10.72 -6.23
C ARG A 549 -6.95 10.05 -5.49
N PHE A 550 -5.72 10.26 -5.95
CA PHE A 550 -4.51 9.71 -5.35
C PHE A 550 -4.35 10.12 -3.88
N CYS A 551 -4.56 11.41 -3.58
CA CYS A 551 -4.56 11.94 -2.22
C CYS A 551 -5.68 11.33 -1.37
N LYS A 552 -6.93 11.34 -1.86
CA LYS A 552 -8.09 10.79 -1.13
C LYS A 552 -8.00 9.27 -0.90
N GLN A 553 -7.25 8.54 -1.74
CA GLN A 553 -6.95 7.11 -1.53
C GLN A 553 -5.87 6.85 -0.46
N GLN A 554 -5.33 7.90 0.17
CA GLN A 554 -4.27 7.80 1.17
C GLN A 554 -3.03 7.08 0.63
N GLN A 555 -2.73 7.32 -0.65
CA GLN A 555 -1.56 6.74 -1.31
C GLN A 555 -0.28 7.48 -0.96
N LEU A 556 -0.36 8.75 -0.55
CA LEU A 556 0.75 9.55 -0.09
C LEU A 556 0.69 9.71 1.44
N THR A 557 1.76 9.34 2.14
CA THR A 557 1.83 9.39 3.60
C THR A 557 3.12 10.03 4.09
N GLY A 558 3.03 10.96 5.03
CA GLY A 558 4.16 11.52 5.76
C GLY A 558 4.15 11.14 7.25
N VAL A 559 5.32 10.93 7.83
CA VAL A 559 5.47 10.71 9.27
C VAL A 559 6.60 11.59 9.78
N ASP A 560 6.35 12.28 10.89
CA ASP A 560 7.42 12.97 11.62
C ASP A 560 7.22 12.84 13.14
N LEU A 561 8.31 12.72 13.87
CA LEU A 561 8.29 12.64 15.32
C LEU A 561 8.18 14.03 15.96
N ALA A 562 8.79 15.04 15.35
CA ALA A 562 8.86 16.38 15.91
C ALA A 562 7.53 17.11 15.71
N PRO A 563 6.87 17.59 16.79
CA PRO A 563 5.60 18.32 16.66
C PRO A 563 5.70 19.51 15.70
N PHE A 564 6.79 20.28 15.81
CA PHE A 564 7.01 21.45 14.95
C PHE A 564 7.06 21.07 13.48
N ALA A 565 7.80 20.02 13.12
CA ALA A 565 7.89 19.55 11.73
C ALA A 565 6.55 19.03 11.22
N TYR A 566 5.87 18.19 12.00
CA TYR A 566 4.53 17.71 11.67
C TYR A 566 3.55 18.86 11.38
N HIS A 567 3.46 19.87 12.25
CA HIS A 567 2.56 21.00 12.04
C HIS A 567 3.00 21.88 10.88
N THR A 568 4.31 22.07 10.66
CA THR A 568 4.80 22.77 9.46
C THR A 568 4.40 22.03 8.19
N ALA A 569 4.55 20.71 8.12
CA ALA A 569 4.13 19.93 6.96
C ALA A 569 2.61 19.98 6.74
N ASP A 570 1.81 19.83 7.79
CA ASP A 570 0.34 19.87 7.69
C ASP A 570 -0.15 21.22 7.15
N LEU A 571 0.42 22.32 7.64
CA LEU A 571 0.08 23.64 7.12
C LEU A 571 0.63 23.85 5.70
N ASN A 572 1.86 23.43 5.40
CA ASN A 572 2.45 23.58 4.06
C ASN A 572 1.57 22.91 3.00
N ILE A 573 1.17 21.68 3.28
CA ILE A 573 0.31 20.86 2.42
C ILE A 573 -1.08 21.47 2.28
N ALA A 574 -1.64 22.02 3.36
CA ALA A 574 -2.92 22.72 3.31
C ALA A 574 -2.84 24.00 2.47
N ILE A 575 -1.79 24.81 2.62
CA ILE A 575 -1.59 26.04 1.86
C ILE A 575 -1.50 25.74 0.35
N GLN A 576 -0.84 24.63 0.00
CA GLN A 576 -0.70 24.12 -1.36
C GLN A 576 -1.98 23.43 -1.90
N GLY A 577 -3.07 23.38 -1.11
CA GLY A 577 -4.38 22.87 -1.57
C GLY A 577 -4.57 21.36 -1.50
N PHE A 578 -3.74 20.62 -0.75
CA PHE A 578 -3.83 19.14 -0.65
C PHE A 578 -4.05 18.61 0.78
N PRO A 579 -5.03 19.13 1.55
CA PRO A 579 -5.19 18.80 2.97
C PRO A 579 -5.48 17.32 3.27
N GLU A 580 -5.82 16.51 2.26
CA GLU A 580 -6.13 15.08 2.39
C GLU A 580 -4.91 14.17 2.48
N ILE A 581 -3.69 14.69 2.24
CA ILE A 581 -2.47 13.89 2.43
C ILE A 581 -2.38 13.44 3.90
N VAL A 582 -2.15 12.15 4.10
CA VAL A 582 -2.11 11.59 5.46
C VAL A 582 -0.79 11.90 6.12
N LEU A 583 -0.84 12.67 7.20
CA LEU A 583 0.31 12.91 8.08
C LEU A 583 0.12 12.21 9.43
N HIS A 584 1.24 11.74 10.00
CA HIS A 584 1.27 11.17 11.34
C HIS A 584 2.38 11.81 12.18
N GLN A 585 1.99 12.42 13.29
CA GLN A 585 2.93 12.75 14.35
C GLN A 585 3.28 11.49 15.16
N ASP A 586 4.31 10.75 14.74
CA ASP A 586 4.68 9.47 15.34
C ASP A 586 6.17 9.14 15.09
N ASN A 587 6.71 8.19 15.84
CA ASN A 587 8.06 7.68 15.59
C ASN A 587 8.02 6.64 14.46
N ALA A 588 8.46 7.00 13.25
CA ALA A 588 8.44 6.09 12.10
C ALA A 588 9.23 4.77 12.32
N LEU A 589 10.24 4.76 13.20
CA LEU A 589 11.01 3.56 13.53
C LEU A 589 10.18 2.51 14.29
N THR A 590 9.15 2.94 15.04
CA THR A 590 8.35 2.07 15.91
C THR A 590 6.84 2.14 15.67
N SER A 591 6.38 3.06 14.82
CA SER A 591 4.97 3.32 14.56
C SER A 591 4.26 2.08 14.03
N LYS A 592 3.05 1.84 14.56
CA LYS A 592 2.13 0.80 14.10
C LYS A 592 1.10 1.33 13.09
N ARG A 593 1.05 2.64 12.87
CA ARG A 593 0.13 3.30 11.94
C ARG A 593 0.57 3.06 10.49
N ILE A 594 1.88 3.02 10.26
CA ILE A 594 2.47 2.64 8.97
C ILE A 594 2.67 1.12 8.88
N GLY A 595 2.16 0.52 7.80
CA GLY A 595 2.22 -0.93 7.58
C GLY A 595 3.57 -1.39 7.06
N SER A 596 4.02 -2.57 7.46
CA SER A 596 5.24 -3.19 6.89
C SER A 596 4.93 -3.93 5.60
N GLY A 597 5.79 -3.80 4.59
CA GLY A 597 5.71 -4.50 3.30
C GLY A 597 4.56 -4.05 2.40
N VAL A 598 4.13 -2.78 2.50
CA VAL A 598 2.95 -2.27 1.76
C VAL A 598 3.27 -1.11 0.81
N TYR A 599 4.42 -0.46 0.96
CA TYR A 599 4.75 0.74 0.19
C TYR A 599 5.52 0.39 -1.09
N ASP A 600 5.09 0.98 -2.20
CA ASP A 600 5.78 0.96 -3.49
C ASP A 600 7.05 1.78 -3.45
N ILE A 601 6.99 2.94 -2.78
CA ILE A 601 8.11 3.88 -2.68
C ILE A 601 8.24 4.32 -1.23
N VAL A 602 9.45 4.20 -0.67
CA VAL A 602 9.82 4.83 0.59
C VAL A 602 10.98 5.77 0.30
N LEU A 603 10.76 7.07 0.45
CA LEU A 603 11.77 8.09 0.20
C LEU A 603 11.84 9.10 1.33
N GLY A 604 13.02 9.68 1.59
CA GLY A 604 13.13 10.73 2.59
C GLY A 604 14.56 11.10 2.97
N ASN A 605 14.66 12.12 3.83
CA ASN A 605 15.91 12.62 4.40
C ASN A 605 15.96 12.36 5.92
N PRO A 606 16.32 11.14 6.35
CA PRO A 606 16.34 10.79 7.76
C PRO A 606 17.31 11.64 8.58
N PRO A 607 17.03 11.84 9.88
CA PRO A 607 17.94 12.49 10.81
C PRO A 607 19.35 11.90 10.75
N ALA A 608 20.36 12.77 10.71
CA ALA A 608 21.77 12.40 10.60
C ALA A 608 22.42 11.99 11.93
N SER A 609 21.66 11.97 13.04
CA SER A 609 22.23 11.89 14.38
C SER A 609 22.38 10.46 14.89
N GLY A 610 23.53 10.16 15.51
CA GLY A 610 23.79 8.86 16.13
C GLY A 610 23.56 7.66 15.20
N ASP A 611 22.76 6.68 15.65
CA ASP A 611 22.40 5.48 14.88
C ASP A 611 21.02 5.60 14.19
N GLU A 612 20.46 6.81 14.09
CA GLU A 612 19.18 7.02 13.38
C GLU A 612 19.26 6.61 11.90
N PRO A 613 20.28 7.03 11.11
CA PRO A 613 20.35 6.68 9.70
C PRO A 613 20.30 5.16 9.44
N THR A 614 21.07 4.37 10.20
CA THR A 614 21.06 2.89 10.13
C THR A 614 19.68 2.31 10.40
N ARG A 615 19.00 2.80 11.44
CA ARG A 615 17.67 2.32 11.83
C ARG A 615 16.63 2.70 10.79
N PHE A 616 16.74 3.89 10.19
CA PHE A 616 15.88 4.30 9.08
C PHE A 616 16.09 3.43 7.83
N ILE A 617 17.34 3.08 7.48
CA ILE A 617 17.59 2.12 6.39
C ILE A 617 16.84 0.82 6.66
N ARG A 618 17.09 0.18 7.81
CA ARG A 618 16.44 -1.10 8.18
C ARG A 618 14.92 -0.99 8.18
N ARG A 619 14.38 0.11 8.72
CA ARG A 619 12.95 0.35 8.81
C ARG A 619 12.33 0.54 7.42
N SER A 620 12.94 1.36 6.57
CA SER A 620 12.46 1.60 5.20
C SER A 620 12.45 0.31 4.37
N LEU A 621 13.44 -0.58 4.54
CA LEU A 621 13.42 -1.91 3.90
C LEU A 621 12.29 -2.82 4.39
N ALA A 622 11.88 -2.68 5.65
CA ALA A 622 10.75 -3.42 6.21
C ALA A 622 9.39 -2.82 5.81
N LEU A 623 9.34 -1.52 5.50
CA LEU A 623 8.13 -0.81 5.07
C LEU A 623 7.86 -1.02 3.57
N ALA A 624 8.91 -1.01 2.76
CA ALA A 624 8.82 -1.29 1.33
C ALA A 624 8.33 -2.71 1.06
N LYS A 625 7.37 -2.86 0.15
CA LYS A 625 6.94 -4.16 -0.34
C LYS A 625 8.02 -4.78 -1.23
N PRO A 626 8.03 -6.11 -1.45
CA PRO A 626 8.88 -6.72 -2.47
C PRO A 626 8.72 -6.03 -3.83
N GLY A 627 9.83 -5.63 -4.45
CA GLY A 627 9.90 -4.82 -5.67
C GLY A 627 9.85 -3.31 -5.44
N GLY A 628 9.51 -2.86 -4.23
CA GLY A 628 9.38 -1.44 -3.89
C GLY A 628 10.72 -0.70 -3.89
N LYS A 629 10.68 0.58 -4.26
CA LYS A 629 11.81 1.51 -4.33
C LYS A 629 12.08 2.10 -2.94
N VAL A 630 13.34 2.16 -2.55
CA VAL A 630 13.81 2.82 -1.32
C VAL A 630 14.91 3.81 -1.68
N LEU A 631 14.66 5.09 -1.44
CA LEU A 631 15.56 6.21 -1.75
C LEU A 631 15.81 7.03 -0.48
N LEU A 632 17.00 6.96 0.11
CA LEU A 632 17.31 7.68 1.35
C LEU A 632 18.51 8.59 1.19
N LEU A 633 18.39 9.84 1.65
CA LEU A 633 19.54 10.73 1.85
C LEU A 633 20.19 10.41 3.18
N LEU A 634 21.45 10.01 3.13
CA LEU A 634 22.19 9.56 4.28
C LEU A 634 23.44 10.44 4.47
N PRO A 635 23.95 10.58 5.70
CA PRO A 635 25.20 11.30 5.94
C PRO A 635 26.35 10.70 5.12
N ASP A 636 27.15 11.54 4.47
CA ASP A 636 28.25 11.07 3.62
C ASP A 636 29.29 10.27 4.42
N GLU A 637 29.43 10.54 5.71
CA GLU A 637 30.36 9.84 6.62
C GLU A 637 30.01 8.36 6.80
N MET A 638 28.79 7.94 6.47
CA MET A 638 28.43 6.51 6.45
C MET A 638 29.09 5.76 5.29
N PHE A 639 29.60 6.49 4.29
CA PHE A 639 30.12 5.95 3.05
C PHE A 639 31.61 6.25 2.89
N ALA A 640 32.40 5.23 2.55
CA ALA A 640 33.75 5.39 2.05
C ALA A 640 33.83 4.84 0.64
N ASN A 641 34.29 5.67 -0.31
CA ASN A 641 34.38 5.32 -1.74
C ASN A 641 33.06 4.74 -2.29
N GLY A 642 31.92 5.35 -1.96
CA GLY A 642 30.60 4.91 -2.39
C GLY A 642 30.08 3.63 -1.73
N ARG A 643 30.68 3.18 -0.62
CA ARG A 643 30.30 1.95 0.10
C ARG A 643 30.00 2.22 1.57
N LEU A 644 28.96 1.58 2.11
CA LEU A 644 28.67 1.65 3.55
C LEU A 644 29.86 1.13 4.37
N LEU A 645 30.31 1.90 5.36
CA LEU A 645 31.41 1.52 6.27
C LEU A 645 31.07 0.27 7.09
N SER A 646 29.84 0.22 7.64
CA SER A 646 29.35 -0.92 8.43
C SER A 646 29.19 -2.16 7.56
N SER A 647 30.03 -3.18 7.78
CA SER A 647 29.97 -4.45 7.05
C SER A 647 28.64 -5.18 7.27
N THR A 648 28.11 -5.17 8.50
CA THR A 648 26.83 -5.81 8.83
C THR A 648 25.67 -5.14 8.09
N LEU A 649 25.58 -3.81 8.16
CA LEU A 649 24.54 -3.07 7.45
C LEU A 649 24.68 -3.23 5.94
N ARG A 650 25.91 -3.19 5.42
CA ARG A 650 26.21 -3.40 4.01
C ARG A 650 25.72 -4.77 3.52
N ASN A 651 26.05 -5.83 4.26
CA ASN A 651 25.61 -7.19 3.96
C ASN A 651 24.09 -7.33 4.06
N GLN A 652 23.46 -6.68 5.05
CA GLN A 652 22.01 -6.67 5.20
C GLN A 652 21.33 -6.01 3.99
N VAL A 653 21.79 -4.82 3.58
CA VAL A 653 21.27 -4.13 2.40
C VAL A 653 21.44 -5.02 1.17
N VAL A 654 22.62 -5.58 0.93
CA VAL A 654 22.90 -6.49 -0.21
C VAL A 654 22.03 -7.75 -0.21
N ALA A 655 21.77 -8.33 0.97
CA ALA A 655 20.92 -9.50 1.11
C ALA A 655 19.45 -9.19 0.80
N GLN A 656 19.01 -7.99 1.18
CA GLN A 656 17.61 -7.59 1.16
C GLN A 656 17.19 -6.79 -0.07
N THR A 657 18.13 -6.22 -0.81
CA THR A 657 17.86 -5.24 -1.87
C THR A 657 18.74 -5.41 -3.11
N ILE A 658 18.19 -5.00 -4.25
CA ILE A 658 18.93 -4.75 -5.48
C ILE A 658 19.37 -3.28 -5.43
N ILE A 659 20.65 -3.04 -5.16
CA ILE A 659 21.20 -1.68 -5.10
C ILE A 659 21.30 -1.14 -6.54
N LYS A 660 20.62 -0.03 -6.80
CA LYS A 660 20.61 0.62 -8.12
C LYS A 660 21.68 1.69 -8.21
N ALA A 661 21.76 2.54 -7.19
CA ALA A 661 22.71 3.63 -7.17
C ALA A 661 23.15 4.01 -5.75
N VAL A 662 24.41 4.41 -5.63
CA VAL A 662 24.95 5.18 -4.51
C VAL A 662 25.55 6.45 -5.10
N ILE A 663 24.89 7.58 -4.86
CA ILE A 663 25.26 8.85 -5.50
C ILE A 663 25.62 9.85 -4.41
N ARG A 664 26.87 10.29 -4.40
CA ARG A 664 27.31 11.37 -3.53
C ARG A 664 26.86 12.70 -4.13
N LEU A 665 26.13 13.48 -3.34
CA LEU A 665 25.59 14.78 -3.75
C LEU A 665 26.57 15.90 -3.40
N PRO A 666 26.50 17.07 -4.08
CA PRO A 666 27.32 18.22 -3.73
C PRO A 666 26.94 18.73 -2.33
N GLU A 667 27.87 19.46 -1.70
CA GLU A 667 27.53 20.18 -0.48
C GLU A 667 26.59 21.34 -0.83
N SER A 668 25.55 21.55 -0.01
CA SER A 668 24.64 22.69 -0.19
C SER A 668 25.36 24.00 0.08
N VAL A 669 25.01 25.04 -0.69
CA VAL A 669 25.60 26.39 -0.54
C VAL A 669 25.36 26.94 0.87
N ASP A 670 24.18 26.66 1.44
CA ASP A 670 23.83 26.98 2.81
C ASP A 670 23.81 25.71 3.69
N SER A 671 25.00 25.31 4.15
CA SER A 671 25.16 24.13 5.01
C SER A 671 24.49 24.30 6.39
N ASN A 672 24.16 25.52 6.80
CA ASN A 672 23.37 25.76 8.01
C ASN A 672 21.88 25.45 7.77
N ALA A 673 21.36 25.73 6.57
CA ALA A 673 19.97 25.44 6.24
C ALA A 673 19.73 23.98 5.83
N PHE A 674 20.63 23.40 5.05
CA PHE A 674 20.42 22.10 4.40
C PHE A 674 21.28 20.96 4.97
N GLY A 675 22.23 21.29 5.84
CA GLY A 675 23.16 20.35 6.45
C GLY A 675 24.42 20.12 5.62
N GLY A 676 25.29 19.25 6.16
CA GLY A 676 26.50 18.82 5.47
C GLY A 676 26.22 17.87 4.30
N ARG A 677 27.29 17.53 3.59
CA ARG A 677 27.25 16.67 2.40
C ARG A 677 26.49 15.36 2.63
N LYS A 678 25.69 14.96 1.65
CA LYS A 678 24.82 13.77 1.70
C LYS A 678 25.15 12.78 0.59
N THR A 679 24.83 11.52 0.84
CA THR A 679 24.88 10.45 -0.16
C THR A 679 23.50 9.80 -0.28
N LEU A 680 22.99 9.74 -1.52
CA LEU A 680 21.76 9.06 -1.88
C LEU A 680 22.02 7.56 -2.00
N LEU A 681 21.27 6.75 -1.24
CA LEU A 681 21.16 5.31 -1.44
C LEU A 681 19.84 4.99 -2.12
N TYR A 682 19.91 4.47 -3.35
CA TYR A 682 18.74 3.99 -4.09
C TYR A 682 18.82 2.46 -4.28
N CYS A 683 17.83 1.75 -3.74
CA CYS A 683 17.70 0.31 -3.89
C CYS A 683 16.25 -0.14 -4.12
N LEU A 684 16.09 -1.33 -4.70
CA LEU A 684 14.80 -2.02 -4.81
C LEU A 684 14.76 -3.14 -3.79
N ARG A 685 13.65 -3.28 -3.06
CA ARG A 685 13.41 -4.42 -2.18
C ARG A 685 13.35 -5.69 -3.02
N LYS A 686 14.20 -6.68 -2.71
CA LYS A 686 14.17 -7.96 -3.43
C LYS A 686 12.84 -8.66 -3.24
N HIS A 687 12.39 -9.35 -4.28
CA HIS A 687 11.40 -10.40 -4.11
C HIS A 687 12.04 -11.65 -3.50
N HIS A 688 13.28 -11.96 -3.89
CA HIS A 688 14.03 -13.15 -3.43
C HIS A 688 15.51 -12.89 -3.22
N GLU A 689 16.11 -13.61 -2.27
CA GLU A 689 17.56 -13.56 -2.00
C GLU A 689 18.40 -13.91 -3.25
N ALA A 690 17.85 -14.79 -4.12
CA ALA A 690 18.46 -15.23 -5.38
C ALA A 690 18.43 -14.17 -6.50
N GLU A 691 17.75 -13.03 -6.32
CA GLU A 691 17.87 -11.87 -7.21
C GLU A 691 19.24 -11.21 -7.00
N GLN A 692 20.32 -11.86 -7.39
CA GLN A 692 21.63 -11.24 -7.53
C GLN A 692 22.15 -11.48 -8.94
N GLU A 693 21.95 -10.50 -9.81
CA GLU A 693 23.05 -9.77 -10.45
C GLU A 693 22.50 -8.48 -11.06
N SER A 694 23.01 -7.35 -10.61
CA SER A 694 22.90 -6.08 -11.32
C SER A 694 24.14 -5.24 -11.02
N GLU A 695 24.75 -4.73 -12.07
CA GLU A 695 25.68 -3.62 -12.01
C GLU A 695 25.09 -2.47 -11.19
N LEU A 696 25.72 -2.12 -10.07
CA LEU A 696 25.32 -0.95 -9.29
C LEU A 696 26.12 0.26 -9.76
N PHE A 697 25.47 1.42 -9.76
CA PHE A 697 26.14 2.68 -10.06
C PHE A 697 26.70 3.29 -8.78
N THR A 698 27.98 3.64 -8.78
CA THR A 698 28.53 4.60 -7.81
C THR A 698 28.94 5.85 -8.56
N GLY A 699 28.40 7.00 -8.17
CA GLY A 699 28.71 8.28 -8.80
C GLY A 699 28.88 9.41 -7.80
N GLU A 700 29.55 10.47 -8.22
CA GLU A 700 29.69 11.69 -7.46
C GLU A 700 29.27 12.88 -8.33
N ILE A 701 28.46 13.76 -7.74
CA ILE A 701 28.16 15.08 -8.28
C ILE A 701 29.08 16.06 -7.55
N ASN A 702 29.94 16.73 -8.33
CA ASN A 702 31.05 17.51 -7.80
C ASN A 702 30.58 18.80 -7.13
N ASP A 703 29.64 19.51 -7.76
CA ASP A 703 29.16 20.82 -7.35
C ASP A 703 27.67 21.02 -7.69
N GLN A 704 27.13 22.16 -7.25
CA GLN A 704 25.73 22.53 -7.49
C GLN A 704 25.43 22.80 -8.97
N GLU A 705 26.42 23.29 -9.73
CA GLU A 705 26.29 23.50 -11.17
C GLU A 705 26.06 22.17 -11.89
N GLY A 706 26.85 21.14 -11.57
CA GLY A 706 26.64 19.80 -12.11
C GLY A 706 25.33 19.13 -11.67
N LEU A 707 24.77 19.50 -10.51
CA LEU A 707 23.41 19.05 -10.14
C LEU A 707 22.34 19.75 -10.97
N GLN A 708 22.50 21.05 -11.24
CA GLN A 708 21.57 21.83 -12.08
C GLN A 708 21.61 21.35 -13.54
N GLU A 709 22.79 21.18 -14.14
CA GLU A 709 22.95 20.60 -15.47
C GLU A 709 22.25 19.24 -15.58
N LEU A 710 22.33 18.44 -14.51
CA LEU A 710 21.68 17.15 -14.46
C LEU A 710 20.15 17.25 -14.40
N LEU A 711 19.61 18.25 -13.70
CA LEU A 711 18.17 18.51 -13.65
C LEU A 711 17.64 19.03 -14.99
N GLU A 712 18.36 19.93 -15.65
CA GLU A 712 18.01 20.42 -16.99
C GLU A 712 17.90 19.26 -18.00
N VAL A 713 18.81 18.29 -17.94
CA VAL A 713 18.77 17.08 -18.78
C VAL A 713 17.56 16.18 -18.47
N ILE A 714 17.12 16.14 -17.21
CA ILE A 714 15.96 15.36 -16.79
C ILE A 714 14.66 16.01 -17.29
N GLU A 715 14.59 17.34 -17.25
CA GLU A 715 13.43 18.13 -17.68
C GLU A 715 13.29 18.16 -19.21
N GLU A 716 14.40 18.10 -19.96
CA GLU A 716 14.40 18.10 -21.44
C GLU A 716 14.99 16.82 -22.05
N PRO A 717 14.28 15.66 -22.03
CA PRO A 717 14.81 14.37 -22.48
C PRO A 717 15.14 14.31 -23.99
N ASP A 718 14.63 15.25 -24.79
CA ASP A 718 14.81 15.32 -26.24
C ASP A 718 16.00 16.17 -26.68
N VAL A 719 16.71 16.84 -25.77
CA VAL A 719 17.92 17.60 -26.12
C VAL A 719 19.11 16.66 -26.27
N PRO A 720 19.71 16.54 -27.46
CA PRO A 720 20.94 15.79 -27.62
C PRO A 720 22.07 16.56 -26.93
N VAL A 721 22.46 16.11 -25.74
CA VAL A 721 23.65 16.62 -25.06
C VAL A 721 24.87 16.27 -25.92
N CYS A 722 25.37 17.26 -26.63
CA CYS A 722 26.57 17.15 -27.46
C CYS A 722 27.81 17.21 -26.54
N MET A 723 28.22 16.08 -25.98
CA MET A 723 29.54 15.96 -25.37
C MET A 723 30.55 15.61 -26.46
N ASP A 724 31.50 16.50 -26.72
CA ASP A 724 32.60 16.26 -27.65
C ASP A 724 33.24 14.88 -27.42
N ASP A 725 33.46 14.17 -28.53
CA ASP A 725 33.96 12.80 -28.64
C ASP A 725 35.16 12.52 -27.72
N THR A 726 34.89 12.07 -26.49
CA THR A 726 35.95 11.54 -25.63
C THR A 726 35.88 10.02 -25.66
N PRO A 727 36.86 9.34 -26.29
CA PRO A 727 36.83 7.91 -26.43
C PRO A 727 37.07 7.23 -25.09
N ILE A 728 36.08 6.50 -24.58
CA ILE A 728 36.30 5.50 -23.54
C ILE A 728 36.79 4.22 -24.24
N ASP A 729 38.09 3.98 -24.15
CA ASP A 729 38.77 2.72 -24.47
C ASP A 729 38.58 2.16 -25.91
N GLY A 730 38.52 3.04 -26.90
CA GLY A 730 38.71 2.66 -28.32
C GLY A 730 37.56 1.88 -28.97
N ARG A 731 36.36 1.87 -28.39
CA ARG A 731 35.17 1.29 -29.03
C ARG A 731 34.09 2.34 -29.25
N THR A 732 33.70 2.52 -30.50
CA THR A 732 32.52 3.30 -30.89
C THR A 732 31.26 2.53 -30.49
N VAL A 733 30.45 3.07 -29.59
CA VAL A 733 29.17 2.48 -29.19
C VAL A 733 28.05 3.14 -30.01
N HIS A 734 27.29 2.33 -30.75
CA HIS A 734 26.14 2.79 -31.51
C HIS A 734 24.88 2.80 -30.64
N TYR A 735 24.13 3.90 -30.69
CA TYR A 735 22.85 4.08 -30.03
C TYR A 735 21.76 3.21 -30.69
N ILE A 736 21.04 2.42 -29.89
CA ILE A 736 19.77 1.80 -30.29
C ILE A 736 18.72 2.19 -29.25
N LEU A 737 18.08 3.34 -29.50
CA LEU A 737 16.80 3.73 -28.89
C LEU A 737 15.69 3.12 -29.73
N SER A 738 15.33 1.86 -29.48
CA SER A 738 14.05 1.34 -29.99
C SER A 738 13.49 0.26 -29.05
N SER A 739 12.36 0.58 -28.43
CA SER A 739 11.41 -0.34 -27.78
C SER A 739 11.89 -1.12 -26.53
N TYR A 740 12.22 -0.43 -25.44
CA TYR A 740 12.42 -1.09 -24.13
C TYR A 740 11.40 -0.64 -23.09
N GLN A 741 10.77 -1.63 -22.45
CA GLN A 741 9.63 -1.50 -21.55
C GLN A 741 10.00 -0.76 -20.25
N ARG A 742 9.15 0.20 -19.87
CA ARG A 742 9.16 1.10 -18.71
C ARG A 742 9.18 0.44 -17.30
N SER A 743 9.64 -0.81 -17.11
CA SER A 743 9.42 -1.49 -15.82
C SER A 743 10.56 -2.36 -15.26
N ALA A 744 11.82 -2.17 -15.64
CA ALA A 744 12.92 -2.90 -15.00
C ALA A 744 14.29 -2.19 -15.01
N TYR A 745 14.47 -1.19 -15.87
CA TYR A 745 15.67 -0.37 -15.97
C TYR A 745 15.24 1.09 -15.78
N ASN A 746 15.81 1.79 -14.78
CA ASN A 746 15.70 3.25 -14.73
C ASN A 746 16.48 3.79 -15.93
N LEU A 747 15.77 4.04 -17.03
CA LEU A 747 16.31 4.62 -18.26
C LEU A 747 17.02 5.96 -17.95
N LEU A 748 16.51 6.68 -16.95
CA LEU A 748 17.11 7.89 -16.40
C LEU A 748 18.51 7.63 -15.82
N LEU A 749 18.66 6.62 -14.95
CA LEU A 749 19.96 6.30 -14.34
C LEU A 749 20.99 5.88 -15.40
N GLU A 750 20.55 5.20 -16.46
CA GLU A 750 21.40 4.79 -17.58
C GLU A 750 21.72 5.95 -18.55
N GLY A 751 20.82 6.92 -18.70
CA GLY A 751 21.08 8.19 -19.39
C GLY A 751 22.11 9.04 -18.63
N LEU A 752 21.90 9.23 -17.33
CA LEU A 752 22.80 9.95 -16.43
C LEU A 752 24.20 9.32 -16.35
N ARG A 753 24.28 7.98 -16.33
CA ARG A 753 25.52 7.18 -16.43
C ARG A 753 26.32 7.49 -17.70
N ARG A 754 25.63 7.75 -18.81
CA ARG A 754 26.23 7.91 -20.14
C ARG A 754 26.54 9.35 -20.50
N GLN A 755 25.96 10.32 -19.78
CA GLN A 755 25.97 11.73 -20.18
C GLN A 755 26.61 12.69 -19.16
N VAL A 756 26.49 12.48 -17.84
CA VAL A 756 26.77 13.55 -16.85
C VAL A 756 27.52 13.09 -15.58
N LEU A 757 27.21 11.91 -15.02
CA LEU A 757 27.77 11.51 -13.72
C LEU A 757 29.16 10.88 -13.86
N HIS A 758 30.17 11.48 -13.24
CA HIS A 758 31.46 10.81 -13.04
C HIS A 758 31.28 9.67 -12.03
N GLY A 759 31.39 8.43 -12.52
CA GLY A 759 31.10 7.27 -11.70
C GLY A 759 31.66 5.98 -12.27
N GLU A 760 31.71 4.97 -11.42
CA GLU A 760 32.11 3.61 -11.77
C GLU A 760 30.92 2.66 -11.62
N VAL A 761 30.85 1.68 -12.50
CA VAL A 761 29.96 0.55 -12.36
C VAL A 761 30.69 -0.52 -11.56
N LEU A 762 30.12 -0.90 -10.42
CA LEU A 762 30.69 -1.93 -9.56
C LEU A 762 29.82 -3.19 -9.58
N ASP A 763 30.46 -4.35 -9.49
CA ASP A 763 29.75 -5.59 -9.16
C ASP A 763 29.32 -5.52 -7.69
N VAL A 764 28.11 -5.97 -7.39
CA VAL A 764 27.60 -6.04 -6.01
C VAL A 764 28.51 -6.88 -5.11
N LYS A 765 29.14 -7.94 -5.63
CA LYS A 765 30.14 -8.75 -4.92
C LYS A 765 31.38 -7.94 -4.58
N GLU A 766 31.84 -7.10 -5.51
CA GLU A 766 32.98 -6.20 -5.26
C GLU A 766 32.62 -5.12 -4.23
N TRP A 767 31.41 -4.58 -4.30
CA TRP A 767 30.90 -3.58 -3.35
C TRP A 767 30.68 -4.15 -1.94
N ALA A 768 30.21 -5.40 -1.84
CA ALA A 768 30.01 -6.11 -0.59
C ALA A 768 31.33 -6.45 0.11
N GLN A 769 32.36 -6.82 -0.65
CA GLN A 769 33.68 -7.14 -0.13
C GLN A 769 34.42 -5.91 0.42
N PRO A 770 35.10 -6.02 1.58
CA PRO A 770 36.01 -4.97 2.02
C PRO A 770 37.19 -4.84 1.03
N LYS A 771 37.57 -3.62 0.66
CA LYS A 771 38.81 -3.41 -0.12
C LYS A 771 40.00 -3.92 0.71
N LYS A 772 40.82 -4.80 0.12
CA LYS A 772 42.13 -5.18 0.65
C LYS A 772 43.11 -4.00 0.52
N ALA A 773 42.95 -2.98 1.36
CA ALA A 773 43.90 -1.92 1.68
C ALA A 773 43.21 -1.09 2.77
N GLU A 774 43.36 -1.46 4.05
CA GLU A 774 44.15 -0.71 5.03
C GLU A 774 44.70 -1.65 6.13
N LEU A 775 45.50 -2.64 5.73
CA LEU A 775 46.32 -3.46 6.65
C LEU A 775 47.82 -3.32 6.34
N LYS A 776 48.22 -2.23 5.67
CA LYS A 776 49.63 -1.91 5.42
C LYS A 776 49.83 -0.41 5.43
N GLU A 777 50.26 0.09 6.60
CA GLU A 777 51.37 1.03 6.81
C GLU A 777 51.23 1.65 8.20
N GLU A 778 51.44 0.85 9.26
CA GLU A 778 51.84 1.39 10.57
C GLU A 778 52.85 0.49 11.32
N ASP A 779 53.38 -0.56 10.67
CA ASP A 779 54.50 -1.34 11.19
C ASP A 779 55.57 -1.46 10.10
N GLU A 780 56.52 -0.50 10.12
CA GLU A 780 57.93 -0.54 9.66
C GLU A 780 58.40 0.82 9.10
N GLU A 781 58.65 1.80 9.99
CA GLU A 781 59.93 2.54 10.11
C GLU A 781 60.03 3.35 11.41
#